data_AF-A0A2D5GU72-F1
#
_entry.id   AF-A0A2D5GU72-F1
#
_cell.length_a   1.000
_cell.length_b   1.000
_cell.length_c   1.000
_cell.angle_alpha   90.00
_cell.angle_beta   90.00
_cell.angle_gamma   90.00
#
_symmetry.space_group_name_H-M   'P 1'
#
loop_
_entity.id
_entity.type
_entity.pdbx_description
1 polymer ?
#
loop_
_entity_poly.entity_id
_entity_poly.type
_entity_poly.pdbx_seq_one_letter_code
_entity_poly.pdbx_strand_id
1 'polypeptide(L)'
;MENSFQVNWWGRFYRKHTGKLWIGQTAVLLVIGFSIAWSMKKSSSTVNPAKSGETHTEHKNVSQIWTCSMHPQIRRDGPGKCPICGMELVPVTTSAGGIRTIKISPTARNLMRIETTPVERRYVTAEIRMVGKVEYDETKLSYITAWVSGRLDRLYVDFTGIEVKKGDHLVYIYSEELYAAQEELIQALKYKRERTSSSTKLIQPIDLVASAREKLRLLGLSAKQIKDIEQRGAPTDHITIFSPIGGVIIEKLRQEGDRVRTGDRIYTVADLNQVWVKLDAYESDLVWLHYGQKVEFTTEAYPGETFTGRIAFIDPVLNKDTRTVKVRVNVPNKDGKLKPEMFVRAIVRSQLASGGRVLANDLAGKWISPMHPEIVKDKPGNCDICGMPLVRAETLGDVMANLENKPKPLVIPVSAALLTGTRAIVYVEIPTAKEPTFEGREIVLGPRAGGYYLVRSGLKEGDLVVTNGNFKLDSALQISAKPSMMTPEGGGGGGHDHGGSKSGGKSQQGETASQQMILPSQFRSQLDAVFNAFNNVTTAVEESDLAKIRVSFSQLGVVLSQVNKKQLTGHVELLWREFSMLLSNDAIEGRDVTSLQDSDRIYLQLKRHIQRVREQFGMTHSNHQQEITRIDVPTDFQNQLLPLLDVYLALENSLASDNEKRALATGPKLLQVLGKIQTSHLKEKALAVWKKEFGNLSKITDQVIGAKDIKSMRKAFALLSEEVLVVVKTFGVENKRPLYELHCPMAFKGRGAIWLQNNDQVRNPYFGATMLKCADRVNLISFDKKKQGSHADHKGHSHKQP
;
A
#
# COMPACT_ATOMS: atom_id res chain seq x y z
N MET A 1 71.12 33.58 -52.35
CA MET A 1 71.24 33.79 -53.81
C MET A 1 70.20 34.83 -54.21
N GLU A 2 70.60 35.69 -55.13
CA GLU A 2 70.20 37.08 -55.33
C GLU A 2 68.86 37.33 -56.06
N ASN A 3 68.39 38.58 -55.88
CA ASN A 3 67.76 39.51 -56.84
C ASN A 3 66.32 39.32 -57.36
N SER A 4 65.45 40.19 -56.84
CA SER A 4 64.65 41.25 -57.51
C SER A 4 64.31 41.15 -59.01
N PHE A 5 63.06 41.47 -59.39
CA PHE A 5 62.69 42.69 -60.15
C PHE A 5 61.14 42.88 -60.30
N GLN A 6 60.75 44.17 -60.18
CA GLN A 6 59.55 45.00 -60.51
C GLN A 6 58.43 44.53 -61.50
N VAL A 7 57.26 45.17 -61.73
CA VAL A 7 56.38 46.24 -61.16
C VAL A 7 55.03 46.22 -61.96
N ASN A 8 53.96 46.68 -61.32
CA ASN A 8 52.58 46.97 -61.81
C ASN A 8 52.43 47.90 -63.05
N TRP A 9 51.49 47.60 -63.97
CA TRP A 9 50.94 48.58 -64.95
C TRP A 9 49.51 48.29 -65.50
N TRP A 10 48.58 47.68 -64.77
CA TRP A 10 47.19 47.50 -65.28
C TRP A 10 46.08 48.09 -64.39
N GLY A 11 46.45 48.92 -63.40
CA GLY A 11 45.53 49.57 -62.47
C GLY A 11 44.91 50.90 -62.91
N ARG A 12 44.97 51.33 -64.19
CA ARG A 12 44.49 52.67 -64.56
C ARG A 12 43.60 52.81 -65.80
N PHE A 13 43.15 51.72 -66.43
CA PHE A 13 42.33 51.87 -67.65
C PHE A 13 40.84 51.53 -67.51
N TYR A 14 40.42 50.60 -66.65
CA TYR A 14 39.00 50.22 -66.55
C TYR A 14 38.22 51.01 -65.47
N ARG A 15 38.35 52.34 -65.54
CA ARG A 15 37.50 53.33 -64.84
C ARG A 15 36.78 54.20 -65.87
N LYS A 16 35.95 53.59 -66.72
CA LYS A 16 34.82 54.22 -67.43
C LYS A 16 34.09 53.14 -68.22
N HIS A 17 32.77 53.08 -68.08
CA HIS A 17 31.83 52.09 -68.67
C HIS A 17 31.47 50.88 -67.79
N THR A 18 31.36 51.08 -66.49
CA THR A 18 30.33 50.44 -65.66
C THR A 18 29.02 51.23 -65.84
N GLY A 19 27.93 50.58 -66.29
CA GLY A 19 26.62 51.23 -66.27
C GLY A 19 25.50 50.61 -67.11
N LYS A 20 25.77 49.82 -68.16
CA LYS A 20 24.69 49.29 -69.03
C LYS A 20 24.82 47.82 -69.47
N LEU A 21 25.81 47.07 -69.00
CA LEU A 21 26.04 45.67 -69.39
C LEU A 21 25.50 44.62 -68.39
N TRP A 22 25.14 44.99 -67.16
CA TRP A 22 24.70 44.04 -66.13
C TRP A 22 23.21 43.64 -66.26
N ILE A 23 22.36 44.56 -66.73
CA ILE A 23 20.91 44.33 -66.89
C ILE A 23 20.63 43.34 -68.05
N GLY A 24 21.46 43.36 -69.10
CA GLY A 24 21.35 42.41 -70.21
C GLY A 24 21.77 40.98 -69.83
N GLN A 25 22.78 40.83 -68.98
CA GLN A 25 23.26 39.50 -68.54
C GLN A 25 22.28 38.80 -67.59
N THR A 26 21.56 39.54 -66.75
CA THR A 26 20.51 38.98 -65.89
C THR A 26 19.25 38.56 -66.66
N ALA A 27 18.90 39.28 -67.74
CA ALA A 27 17.76 38.92 -68.58
C ALA A 27 18.02 37.63 -69.39
N VAL A 28 19.23 37.46 -69.90
CA VAL A 28 19.63 36.26 -70.66
C VAL A 28 19.66 35.02 -69.77
N LEU A 29 20.13 35.12 -68.52
CA LEU A 29 20.14 34.00 -67.57
C LEU A 29 18.73 33.58 -67.13
N LEU A 30 17.79 34.53 -67.00
CA LEU A 30 16.38 34.22 -66.71
C LEU A 30 15.67 33.55 -67.91
N VAL A 31 15.97 33.96 -69.14
CA VAL A 31 15.41 33.33 -70.35
C VAL A 31 15.95 31.90 -70.52
N ILE A 32 17.25 31.67 -70.29
CA ILE A 32 17.85 30.32 -70.34
C ILE A 32 17.26 29.43 -69.24
N GLY A 33 17.10 29.95 -68.00
CA GLY A 33 16.47 29.23 -66.91
C GLY A 33 15.00 28.85 -67.17
N PHE A 34 14.25 29.73 -67.83
CA PHE A 34 12.86 29.48 -68.21
C PHE A 34 12.73 28.48 -69.37
N SER A 35 13.64 28.51 -70.34
CA SER A 35 13.67 27.54 -71.45
C SER A 35 14.02 26.11 -70.99
N ILE A 36 14.90 25.95 -69.99
CA ILE A 36 15.23 24.64 -69.42
C ILE A 36 14.04 24.08 -68.59
N ALA A 37 13.33 24.94 -67.86
CA ALA A 37 12.15 24.55 -67.08
C ALA A 37 10.94 24.17 -67.96
N TRP A 38 10.80 24.75 -69.15
CA TRP A 38 9.73 24.43 -70.09
C TRP A 38 10.01 23.12 -70.88
N SER A 39 11.28 22.78 -71.11
CA SER A 39 11.67 21.56 -71.83
C SER A 39 11.48 20.26 -71.03
N MET A 40 11.19 20.30 -69.72
CA MET A 40 10.98 19.11 -68.89
C MET A 40 9.50 18.84 -68.54
N LYS A 41 8.53 19.55 -69.14
CA LYS A 41 7.11 19.42 -68.80
C LYS A 41 6.19 19.24 -70.01
N LYS A 42 6.36 18.15 -70.77
CA LYS A 42 5.27 17.32 -71.37
C LYS A 42 5.84 16.31 -72.39
N SER A 43 5.77 15.03 -72.06
CA SER A 43 5.34 13.98 -73.00
C SER A 43 5.07 12.70 -72.20
N SER A 44 3.84 12.53 -71.72
CA SER A 44 3.32 11.22 -71.37
C SER A 44 2.35 10.80 -72.46
N SER A 45 2.90 10.26 -73.54
CA SER A 45 2.16 9.55 -74.57
C SER A 45 1.78 8.17 -74.06
N THR A 46 0.49 7.87 -74.19
CA THR A 46 -0.14 6.57 -74.07
C THR A 46 0.54 5.49 -74.91
N VAL A 47 1.03 4.43 -74.27
CA VAL A 47 1.30 3.13 -74.90
C VAL A 47 0.93 2.03 -73.88
N ASN A 48 -0.03 1.18 -74.25
CA ASN A 48 -0.30 -0.09 -73.57
C ASN A 48 0.83 -1.09 -73.85
N PRO A 49 1.28 -1.86 -72.85
CA PRO A 49 1.78 -3.20 -73.07
C PRO A 49 0.97 -4.25 -72.30
N ALA A 50 1.10 -5.46 -72.81
CA ALA A 50 0.31 -6.62 -72.55
C ALA A 50 0.53 -7.25 -71.16
N LYS A 51 -0.42 -8.14 -70.82
CA LYS A 51 -0.39 -9.09 -69.71
C LYS A 51 0.96 -9.81 -69.57
N SER A 52 1.58 -9.70 -68.39
CA SER A 52 2.46 -10.71 -67.81
C SER A 52 2.37 -10.58 -66.28
N GLY A 53 2.10 -11.70 -65.61
CA GLY A 53 1.59 -11.75 -64.24
C GLY A 53 2.52 -11.15 -63.18
N GLU A 54 1.94 -10.26 -62.38
CA GLU A 54 2.48 -9.84 -61.09
C GLU A 54 1.74 -10.55 -59.96
N THR A 55 2.52 -11.23 -59.13
CA THR A 55 2.13 -11.74 -57.82
C THR A 55 1.72 -10.57 -56.92
N HIS A 56 0.43 -10.48 -56.62
CA HIS A 56 -0.09 -9.56 -55.61
C HIS A 56 0.55 -9.87 -54.24
N THR A 57 1.54 -9.06 -53.85
CA THR A 57 1.92 -8.92 -52.44
C THR A 57 0.96 -7.92 -51.83
N GLU A 58 0.01 -8.45 -51.06
CA GLU A 58 -1.01 -7.72 -50.32
C GLU A 58 -0.35 -6.90 -49.20
N HIS A 59 -0.05 -5.63 -49.45
CA HIS A 59 0.23 -4.67 -48.38
C HIS A 59 -1.06 -4.39 -47.61
N LYS A 60 -1.26 -5.13 -46.51
CA LYS A 60 -2.31 -4.88 -45.51
C LYS A 60 -2.24 -3.43 -45.01
N ASN A 61 -3.24 -2.64 -45.37
CA ASN A 61 -3.46 -1.30 -44.86
C ASN A 61 -3.94 -1.41 -43.41
N VAL A 62 -3.10 -1.02 -42.44
CA VAL A 62 -3.51 -0.95 -41.03
C VAL A 62 -4.40 0.29 -40.90
N SER A 63 -5.65 0.12 -40.46
CA SER A 63 -6.58 1.23 -40.25
C SER A 63 -5.99 2.25 -39.26
N GLN A 64 -5.73 3.47 -39.74
CA GLN A 64 -5.14 4.55 -38.95
C GLN A 64 -6.21 5.16 -38.03
N ILE A 65 -6.08 4.95 -36.72
CA ILE A 65 -7.03 5.44 -35.71
C ILE A 65 -6.73 6.91 -35.37
N TRP A 66 -7.75 7.74 -35.28
CA TRP A 66 -7.69 9.17 -34.95
C TRP A 66 -8.32 9.44 -33.57
N THR A 67 -7.75 10.35 -32.77
CA THR A 67 -8.22 10.68 -31.42
C THR A 67 -8.22 12.18 -31.12
N CYS A 68 -8.99 12.63 -30.12
CA CYS A 68 -9.04 14.03 -29.71
C CYS A 68 -8.03 14.30 -28.59
N SER A 69 -7.19 15.34 -28.71
CA SER A 69 -6.20 15.71 -27.69
C SER A 69 -6.79 16.02 -26.31
N MET A 70 -8.05 16.47 -26.25
CA MET A 70 -8.76 16.78 -25.00
C MET A 70 -9.69 15.67 -24.53
N HIS A 71 -10.12 14.79 -25.43
CA HIS A 71 -10.99 13.66 -25.13
C HIS A 71 -10.41 12.39 -25.76
N PRO A 72 -9.32 11.82 -25.19
CA PRO A 72 -8.63 10.67 -25.76
C PRO A 72 -9.51 9.42 -25.85
N GLN A 73 -10.67 9.41 -25.18
CA GLN A 73 -11.69 8.37 -25.31
C GLN A 73 -12.42 8.33 -26.65
N ILE A 74 -12.35 9.40 -27.43
CA ILE A 74 -12.93 9.43 -28.77
C ILE A 74 -11.88 8.87 -29.73
N ARG A 75 -12.17 7.70 -30.31
CA ARG A 75 -11.38 7.06 -31.36
C ARG A 75 -12.25 6.84 -32.60
N ARG A 76 -11.73 7.19 -33.78
CA ARG A 76 -12.40 7.00 -35.07
C ARG A 76 -11.43 6.48 -36.11
N ASP A 77 -11.95 5.78 -37.12
CA ASP A 77 -11.15 5.21 -38.22
C ASP A 77 -10.73 6.24 -39.29
N GLY A 78 -10.97 7.53 -39.03
CA GLY A 78 -10.66 8.62 -39.96
C GLY A 78 -10.70 10.00 -39.30
N PRO A 79 -10.22 11.04 -40.00
CA PRO A 79 -10.24 12.42 -39.53
C PRO A 79 -11.68 12.91 -39.30
N GLY A 80 -11.86 13.84 -38.35
CA GLY A 80 -13.17 14.38 -38.03
C GLY A 80 -13.12 15.29 -36.82
N LYS A 81 -14.28 15.74 -36.33
CA LYS A 81 -14.37 16.53 -35.08
C LYS A 81 -14.77 15.65 -33.91
N CYS A 82 -14.18 15.93 -32.75
CA CYS A 82 -14.57 15.34 -31.47
C CYS A 82 -16.04 15.68 -31.17
N PRO A 83 -16.91 14.71 -30.87
CA PRO A 83 -18.30 14.97 -30.54
C PRO A 83 -18.50 15.64 -29.16
N ILE A 84 -17.45 15.68 -28.33
CA ILE A 84 -17.52 16.30 -26.99
C ILE A 84 -17.09 17.76 -27.04
N CYS A 85 -15.92 18.07 -27.62
CA CYS A 85 -15.40 19.45 -27.64
C CYS A 85 -15.31 20.10 -29.02
N GLY A 86 -15.69 19.42 -30.10
CA GLY A 86 -15.68 19.98 -31.45
C GLY A 86 -14.30 20.18 -32.09
N MET A 87 -13.20 19.91 -31.39
CA MET A 87 -11.83 19.99 -31.93
C MET A 87 -11.55 18.89 -32.96
N GLU A 88 -10.67 19.16 -33.92
CA GLU A 88 -10.24 18.16 -34.90
C GLU A 88 -9.52 16.99 -34.23
N LEU A 89 -9.84 15.78 -34.68
CA LEU A 89 -9.14 14.57 -34.29
C LEU A 89 -7.76 14.57 -34.94
N VAL A 90 -6.77 14.10 -34.20
CA VAL A 90 -5.38 13.92 -34.64
C VAL A 90 -5.06 12.43 -34.80
N PRO A 91 -4.24 12.06 -35.79
CA PRO A 91 -3.92 10.66 -36.05
C PRO A 91 -3.04 10.10 -34.93
N VAL A 92 -3.38 8.91 -34.42
CA VAL A 92 -2.54 8.19 -33.45
C VAL A 92 -1.35 7.60 -34.19
N THR A 93 -0.17 8.19 -34.00
CA THR A 93 1.07 7.67 -34.59
C THR A 93 1.52 6.42 -33.83
N THR A 94 1.50 5.26 -34.49
CA THR A 94 2.14 4.01 -34.04
C THR A 94 3.66 4.16 -34.13
N SER A 95 4.23 4.92 -33.21
CA SER A 95 5.67 4.99 -33.02
C SER A 95 6.19 3.60 -32.61
N ALA A 96 7.16 3.08 -33.38
CA ALA A 96 7.81 1.78 -33.22
C ALA A 96 8.71 1.72 -31.95
N GLY A 97 8.09 1.89 -30.78
CA GLY A 97 8.68 1.75 -29.46
C GLY A 97 7.76 0.94 -28.55
N GLY A 98 8.28 0.55 -27.38
CA GLY A 98 7.52 -0.20 -26.38
C GLY A 98 6.20 0.47 -25.98
N ILE A 99 5.35 -0.31 -25.29
CA ILE A 99 3.97 0.07 -24.94
C ILE A 99 3.90 1.42 -24.21
N ARG A 100 4.84 1.70 -23.30
CA ARG A 100 5.00 2.96 -22.56
C ARG A 100 6.18 3.82 -23.05
N THR A 101 6.56 3.71 -24.32
CA THR A 101 7.70 4.43 -24.88
C THR A 101 7.26 5.64 -25.69
N ILE A 102 7.95 6.78 -25.49
CA ILE A 102 7.78 7.99 -26.27
C ILE A 102 9.12 8.46 -26.84
N LYS A 103 9.10 8.83 -28.13
CA LYS A 103 10.24 9.39 -28.86
C LYS A 103 9.95 10.87 -29.11
N ILE A 104 10.91 11.74 -28.78
CA ILE A 104 10.76 13.19 -28.93
C ILE A 104 11.96 13.80 -29.63
N SER A 105 11.77 14.94 -30.30
CA SER A 105 12.89 15.67 -30.91
C SER A 105 13.79 16.32 -29.85
N PRO A 106 15.08 16.56 -30.14
CA PRO A 106 15.98 17.30 -29.23
C PRO A 106 15.44 18.69 -28.84
N THR A 107 14.81 19.40 -29.79
CA THR A 107 14.17 20.69 -29.52
C THR A 107 13.02 20.54 -28.52
N ALA A 108 12.19 19.51 -28.67
CA ALA A 108 11.10 19.23 -27.74
C ALA A 108 11.62 18.86 -26.33
N ARG A 109 12.74 18.13 -26.23
CA ARG A 109 13.42 17.86 -24.94
C ARG A 109 13.79 19.15 -24.23
N ASN A 110 14.40 20.09 -24.95
CA ASN A 110 14.84 21.38 -24.40
C ASN A 110 13.64 22.26 -23.99
N LEU A 111 12.60 22.35 -24.84
CA LEU A 111 11.37 23.09 -24.52
C LEU A 111 10.63 22.50 -23.31
N MET A 112 10.63 21.17 -23.19
CA MET A 112 10.06 20.50 -22.03
C MET A 112 10.93 20.62 -20.77
N ARG A 113 12.19 21.06 -20.90
CA ARG A 113 13.20 21.17 -19.83
C ARG A 113 13.41 19.83 -19.13
N ILE A 114 13.56 18.77 -19.92
CA ILE A 114 13.73 17.42 -19.38
C ILE A 114 15.14 17.28 -18.81
N GLU A 115 15.21 16.97 -17.52
CA GLU A 115 16.45 16.67 -16.80
C GLU A 115 16.41 15.24 -16.30
N THR A 116 17.57 14.58 -16.32
CA THR A 116 17.71 13.19 -15.92
C THR A 116 18.82 13.04 -14.88
N THR A 117 18.69 12.04 -14.02
CA THR A 117 19.68 11.71 -13.00
C THR A 117 19.89 10.20 -12.99
N PRO A 118 21.14 9.71 -12.88
CA PRO A 118 21.39 8.28 -12.78
C PRO A 118 20.81 7.71 -11.48
N VAL A 119 20.26 6.50 -11.56
CA VAL A 119 19.86 5.72 -10.39
C VAL A 119 21.13 5.16 -9.74
N GLU A 120 21.33 5.44 -8.45
CA GLU A 120 22.52 5.05 -7.71
C GLU A 120 22.18 4.16 -6.52
N ARG A 121 23.16 3.35 -6.09
CA ARG A 121 23.08 2.63 -4.82
C ARG A 121 23.81 3.38 -3.71
N ARG A 122 23.07 3.94 -2.75
CA ARG A 122 23.67 4.69 -1.64
C ARG A 122 22.82 4.65 -0.38
N TYR A 123 23.48 4.76 0.78
CA TYR A 123 22.76 4.98 2.03
C TYR A 123 22.13 6.36 2.02
N VAL A 124 20.86 6.42 2.38
CA VAL A 124 20.11 7.66 2.52
C VAL A 124 19.70 7.82 3.98
N THR A 125 19.68 9.06 4.43
CA THR A 125 19.31 9.40 5.81
C THR A 125 17.91 10.02 5.78
N ALA A 126 16.99 9.43 6.54
CA ALA A 126 15.73 10.07 6.87
C ALA A 126 15.96 11.03 8.04
N GLU A 127 15.58 12.29 7.88
CA GLU A 127 15.55 13.26 8.97
C GLU A 127 14.13 13.36 9.52
N ILE A 128 13.94 12.90 10.75
CA ILE A 128 12.66 12.96 11.45
C ILE A 128 12.72 14.16 12.38
N ARG A 129 11.87 15.15 12.13
CA ARG A 129 11.77 16.36 12.93
C ARG A 129 10.62 16.19 13.90
N MET A 130 10.93 16.27 15.19
CA MET A 130 9.95 16.17 16.26
C MET A 130 10.00 17.44 17.10
N VAL A 131 8.88 17.72 17.75
CA VAL A 131 8.77 18.77 18.76
C VAL A 131 8.34 18.16 20.06
N GLY A 132 8.59 18.83 21.16
CA GLY A 132 8.21 18.31 22.46
C GLY A 132 8.61 19.25 23.58
N LYS A 133 8.71 18.69 24.79
CA LYS A 133 9.13 19.43 25.96
C LYS A 133 10.02 18.62 26.89
N VAL A 134 10.77 19.34 27.72
CA VAL A 134 11.49 18.77 28.85
C VAL A 134 10.49 18.47 29.97
N GLU A 135 10.60 17.31 30.60
CA GLU A 135 9.80 16.88 31.74
C GLU A 135 10.69 16.32 32.85
N TYR A 136 10.13 16.22 34.05
CA TYR A 136 10.76 15.56 35.17
C TYR A 136 11.02 14.09 34.85
N ASP A 137 12.13 13.56 35.35
CA ASP A 137 12.31 12.12 35.43
C ASP A 137 11.40 11.57 36.54
N GLU A 138 10.29 10.93 36.16
CA GLU A 138 9.30 10.40 37.12
C GLU A 138 9.90 9.33 38.04
N THR A 139 10.97 8.65 37.62
CA THR A 139 11.68 7.65 38.45
C THR A 139 12.57 8.28 39.53
N LYS A 140 12.84 9.59 39.39
CA LYS A 140 13.61 10.39 40.34
C LYS A 140 12.76 11.40 41.11
N LEU A 141 11.44 11.26 41.04
CA LEU A 141 10.53 11.96 41.94
C LEU A 141 10.51 11.26 43.28
N SER A 142 10.46 12.08 44.32
CA SER A 142 10.33 11.61 45.69
C SER A 142 9.34 12.47 46.44
N TYR A 143 8.61 11.84 47.34
CA TYR A 143 7.48 12.46 48.02
C TYR A 143 7.78 12.55 49.50
N ILE A 144 7.75 13.77 50.04
CA ILE A 144 7.89 14.00 51.48
C ILE A 144 6.49 13.97 52.08
N THR A 145 6.23 12.94 52.87
CA THR A 145 4.96 12.72 53.56
C THR A 145 5.08 13.03 55.05
N ALA A 146 3.97 13.36 55.69
CA ALA A 146 3.89 13.41 57.14
C ALA A 146 4.06 12.00 57.73
N TRP A 147 5.05 11.79 58.60
CA TRP A 147 5.21 10.52 59.34
C TRP A 147 4.36 10.45 60.61
N VAL A 148 3.83 11.60 61.03
CA VAL A 148 3.00 11.72 62.23
C VAL A 148 1.88 12.72 61.97
N SER A 149 0.76 12.56 62.66
CA SER A 149 -0.35 13.50 62.59
C SER A 149 -0.06 14.76 63.40
N GLY A 150 -0.43 15.92 62.87
CA GLY A 150 -0.14 17.20 63.53
C GLY A 150 -0.56 18.42 62.72
N ARG A 151 -0.35 19.62 63.28
CA ARG A 151 -0.57 20.90 62.61
C ARG A 151 0.76 21.49 62.15
N LEU A 152 0.83 21.96 60.91
CA LEU A 152 2.03 22.54 60.32
C LEU A 152 2.16 24.00 60.76
N ASP A 153 2.90 24.26 61.83
CA ASP A 153 2.96 25.61 62.41
C ASP A 153 3.97 26.52 61.70
N ARG A 154 5.01 25.95 61.06
CA ARG A 154 5.92 26.70 60.19
C ARG A 154 6.47 25.82 59.05
N LEU A 155 6.53 26.36 57.84
CA LEU A 155 7.19 25.74 56.70
C LEU A 155 8.49 26.50 56.45
N TYR A 156 9.64 25.84 56.63
CA TYR A 156 10.95 26.44 56.32
C TYR A 156 11.16 26.58 54.79
N VAL A 157 10.46 25.75 54.02
CA VAL A 157 10.42 25.79 52.55
C VAL A 157 9.01 26.24 52.14
N ASP A 158 8.84 27.54 51.94
CA ASP A 158 7.55 28.18 51.73
C ASP A 158 7.16 28.37 50.26
N PHE A 159 8.07 28.19 49.30
CA PHE A 159 7.77 28.25 47.85
C PHE A 159 8.45 27.12 47.06
N THR A 160 7.96 26.85 45.85
CA THR A 160 8.51 25.84 44.94
C THR A 160 9.73 26.38 44.18
N GLY A 161 10.62 25.49 43.75
CA GLY A 161 11.87 25.80 43.05
C GLY A 161 13.09 25.90 43.97
N ILE A 162 12.90 25.77 45.29
CA ILE A 162 14.01 25.74 46.26
C ILE A 162 14.74 24.39 46.14
N GLU A 163 16.06 24.44 46.07
CA GLU A 163 16.92 23.26 46.20
C GLU A 163 17.13 22.94 47.68
N VAL A 164 16.84 21.70 48.07
CA VAL A 164 17.04 21.17 49.41
C VAL A 164 18.07 20.07 49.40
N LYS A 165 18.87 19.97 50.45
CA LYS A 165 19.81 18.87 50.70
C LYS A 165 19.23 17.92 51.74
N LYS A 166 19.75 16.69 51.74
CA LYS A 166 19.42 15.73 52.79
C LYS A 166 19.83 16.29 54.15
N GLY A 167 18.87 16.36 55.07
CA GLY A 167 19.05 16.91 56.41
C GLY A 167 18.67 18.38 56.57
N ASP A 168 18.15 19.05 55.54
CA ASP A 168 17.65 20.42 55.67
C ASP A 168 16.33 20.47 56.45
N HIS A 169 16.08 21.57 57.15
CA HIS A 169 14.81 21.83 57.83
C HIS A 169 13.70 22.05 56.81
N LEU A 170 12.59 21.31 56.92
CA LEU A 170 11.45 21.45 56.00
C LEU A 170 10.23 22.02 56.67
N VAL A 171 9.82 21.43 57.80
CA VAL A 171 8.56 21.76 58.48
C VAL A 171 8.75 21.72 59.98
N TYR A 172 8.17 22.68 60.67
CA TYR A 172 7.97 22.67 62.11
C TYR A 172 6.52 22.27 62.38
N ILE A 173 6.32 21.10 63.01
CA ILE A 173 5.01 20.50 63.22
C ILE A 173 4.69 20.42 64.71
N TYR A 174 3.49 20.86 65.08
CA TYR A 174 2.88 20.57 66.37
C TYR A 174 2.20 19.19 66.31
N SER A 175 2.53 18.28 67.23
CA SER A 175 1.96 16.92 67.23
C SER A 175 1.75 16.40 68.65
N GLU A 176 0.48 16.13 68.98
CA GLU A 176 0.12 15.52 70.27
C GLU A 176 0.64 14.08 70.38
N GLU A 177 0.67 13.37 69.25
CA GLU A 177 1.17 11.99 69.16
C GLU A 177 2.67 11.91 69.45
N LEU A 178 3.47 12.84 68.89
CA LEU A 178 4.89 12.91 69.21
C LEU A 178 5.15 13.30 70.66
N TYR A 179 4.34 14.19 71.23
CA TYR A 179 4.46 14.56 72.63
C TYR A 179 4.29 13.33 73.54
N ALA A 180 3.22 12.56 73.31
CA ALA A 180 2.95 11.34 74.06
C ALA A 180 4.06 10.28 73.88
N ALA A 181 4.56 10.10 72.64
CA ALA A 181 5.64 9.15 72.37
C ALA A 181 6.98 9.57 73.01
N GLN A 182 7.26 10.87 73.11
CA GLN A 182 8.43 11.38 73.83
C GLN A 182 8.33 11.13 75.33
N GLU A 183 7.16 11.40 75.93
CA GLU A 183 6.93 11.17 77.36
C GLU A 183 7.11 9.67 77.71
N GLU A 184 6.65 8.77 76.83
CA GLU A 184 6.86 7.32 76.98
C GLU A 184 8.35 6.95 77.04
N LEU A 185 9.19 7.51 76.15
CA LEU A 185 10.65 7.30 76.18
C LEU A 185 11.27 7.83 77.49
N ILE A 186 10.87 9.02 77.92
CA ILE A 186 11.40 9.67 79.12
C ILE A 186 11.04 8.86 80.37
N GLN A 187 9.80 8.37 80.47
CA GLN A 187 9.37 7.51 81.58
C GLN A 187 10.09 6.16 81.58
N ALA A 188 10.29 5.55 80.41
CA ALA A 188 11.09 4.33 80.29
C ALA A 188 12.55 4.53 80.75
N LEU A 189 13.14 5.70 80.46
CA LEU A 189 14.48 6.06 80.93
C LEU A 189 14.54 6.28 82.45
N LYS A 190 13.54 6.95 83.03
CA LYS A 190 13.42 7.14 84.48
C LYS A 190 13.32 5.77 85.18
N TYR A 191 12.42 4.92 84.70
CA TYR A 191 12.24 3.56 85.21
C TYR A 191 13.54 2.73 85.15
N LYS A 192 14.29 2.82 84.03
CA LYS A 192 15.59 2.13 83.89
C LYS A 192 16.63 2.65 84.89
N ARG A 193 16.70 3.96 85.13
CA ARG A 193 17.61 4.56 86.13
C ARG A 193 17.26 4.10 87.55
N GLU A 194 15.98 4.16 87.93
CA GLU A 194 15.50 3.77 89.26
C GLU A 194 15.70 2.27 89.53
N ARG A 195 15.52 1.41 88.53
CA ARG A 195 15.72 -0.04 88.66
C ARG A 195 17.20 -0.44 88.76
N THR A 196 18.11 0.39 88.24
CA THR A 196 19.55 0.16 88.40
C THR A 196 19.99 0.31 89.87
N SER A 197 19.18 1.01 90.69
CA SER A 197 19.41 1.19 92.14
C SER A 197 18.79 0.10 93.02
N SER A 198 17.97 -0.83 92.48
CA SER A 198 17.28 -1.87 93.25
C SER A 198 17.58 -3.27 92.72
N SER A 199 18.37 -4.02 93.49
CA SER A 199 18.93 -5.33 93.18
C SER A 199 17.92 -6.47 93.28
N THR A 200 17.11 -6.70 92.24
CA THR A 200 16.37 -7.98 92.10
C THR A 200 16.33 -8.44 90.64
N LYS A 201 17.22 -9.38 90.31
CA LYS A 201 17.30 -10.09 89.02
C LYS A 201 16.37 -11.30 89.07
N LEU A 202 15.25 -11.33 88.32
CA LEU A 202 14.52 -12.58 88.08
C LEU A 202 13.63 -12.62 86.82
N ILE A 203 13.64 -11.63 85.93
CA ILE A 203 12.91 -11.67 84.64
C ILE A 203 13.78 -11.00 83.57
N GLN A 204 13.90 -11.58 82.37
CA GLN A 204 14.48 -10.89 81.22
C GLN A 204 13.64 -9.64 80.93
N PRO A 205 14.15 -8.41 81.14
CA PRO A 205 13.34 -7.22 80.94
C PRO A 205 13.14 -7.01 79.44
N ILE A 206 11.90 -6.80 79.01
CA ILE A 206 11.62 -6.10 77.75
C ILE A 206 12.35 -4.75 77.86
N ASP A 207 13.25 -4.44 76.93
CA ASP A 207 13.95 -3.16 76.94
C ASP A 207 12.99 -2.06 76.47
N LEU A 208 12.19 -1.56 77.40
CA LEU A 208 11.18 -0.52 77.16
C LEU A 208 11.79 0.73 76.52
N VAL A 209 13.05 1.04 76.83
CA VAL A 209 13.78 2.16 76.22
C VAL A 209 14.04 1.87 74.74
N ALA A 210 14.44 0.65 74.40
CA ALA A 210 14.62 0.27 73.00
C ALA A 210 13.30 0.34 72.21
N SER A 211 12.19 -0.15 72.78
CA SER A 211 10.87 -0.07 72.16
C SER A 211 10.40 1.38 71.94
N ALA A 212 10.58 2.25 72.94
CA ALA A 212 10.21 3.66 72.83
C ALA A 212 11.08 4.43 71.81
N ARG A 213 12.38 4.13 71.75
CA ARG A 213 13.28 4.65 70.70
C ARG A 213 12.82 4.22 69.31
N GLU A 214 12.47 2.95 69.16
CA GLU A 214 12.04 2.41 67.88
C GLU A 214 10.71 3.02 67.43
N LYS A 215 9.78 3.24 68.35
CA LYS A 215 8.52 3.96 68.08
C LYS A 215 8.78 5.38 67.55
N LEU A 216 9.65 6.16 68.20
CA LEU A 216 10.01 7.51 67.73
C LEU A 216 10.73 7.48 66.37
N ARG A 217 11.58 6.49 66.12
CA ARG A 217 12.24 6.29 64.82
C ARG A 217 11.21 6.01 63.72
N LEU A 218 10.20 5.19 63.99
CA LEU A 218 9.11 4.88 63.06
C LEU A 218 8.22 6.10 62.78
N LEU A 219 8.07 7.00 63.76
CA LEU A 219 7.40 8.30 63.60
C LEU A 219 8.26 9.35 62.87
N GLY A 220 9.42 8.96 62.34
CA GLY A 220 10.24 9.78 61.46
C GLY A 220 11.32 10.62 62.15
N LEU A 221 11.56 10.43 63.45
CA LEU A 221 12.64 11.14 64.15
C LEU A 221 14.00 10.52 63.83
N SER A 222 15.00 11.37 63.58
CA SER A 222 16.38 10.94 63.42
C SER A 222 16.99 10.48 64.75
N ALA A 223 18.02 9.62 64.66
CA ALA A 223 18.76 9.17 65.86
C ALA A 223 19.36 10.33 66.67
N LYS A 224 19.68 11.45 66.01
CA LYS A 224 20.14 12.67 66.67
C LYS A 224 19.01 13.32 67.48
N GLN A 225 17.85 13.52 66.87
CA GLN A 225 16.66 14.06 67.57
C GLN A 225 16.25 13.22 68.76
N ILE A 226 16.31 11.88 68.64
CA ILE A 226 16.02 10.97 69.75
C ILE A 226 17.01 11.19 70.89
N LYS A 227 18.32 11.22 70.63
CA LYS A 227 19.33 11.52 71.65
C LYS A 227 19.13 12.89 72.32
N ASP A 228 18.74 13.89 71.54
CA ASP A 228 18.47 15.24 72.06
C ASP A 228 17.27 15.23 73.03
N ILE A 229 16.23 14.42 72.76
CA ILE A 229 15.11 14.19 73.69
C ILE A 229 15.61 13.52 74.99
N GLU A 230 16.48 12.51 74.89
CA GLU A 230 17.02 11.80 76.06
C GLU A 230 17.86 12.71 76.97
N GLN A 231 18.67 13.58 76.38
CA GLN A 231 19.50 14.53 77.12
C GLN A 231 18.66 15.63 77.76
N ARG A 232 17.64 16.12 77.05
CA ARG A 232 16.73 17.16 77.53
C ARG A 232 15.84 16.69 78.68
N GLY A 233 15.42 15.42 78.67
CA GLY A 233 14.66 14.80 79.76
C GLY A 233 13.22 15.31 79.95
N ALA A 234 12.71 16.12 79.02
CA ALA A 234 11.33 16.61 78.96
C ALA A 234 10.79 16.44 77.53
N PRO A 235 9.49 16.25 77.30
CA PRO A 235 8.89 16.19 75.96
C PRO A 235 8.70 17.61 75.36
N THR A 236 8.65 17.72 74.02
CA THR A 236 8.18 18.92 73.30
C THR A 236 6.95 18.60 72.48
N ASP A 237 6.05 19.57 72.36
CA ASP A 237 4.85 19.51 71.53
C ASP A 237 5.14 19.82 70.05
N HIS A 238 6.28 20.45 69.77
CA HIS A 238 6.75 20.71 68.42
C HIS A 238 8.02 19.93 68.06
N ILE A 239 8.16 19.58 66.78
CA ILE A 239 9.39 19.05 66.22
C ILE A 239 9.65 19.57 64.80
N THR A 240 10.93 19.57 64.39
CA THR A 240 11.29 19.83 63.00
C THR A 240 11.40 18.53 62.22
N ILE A 241 10.68 18.44 61.10
CA ILE A 241 10.83 17.40 60.09
C ILE A 241 11.94 17.82 59.13
N PHE A 242 12.89 16.91 58.92
CA PHE A 242 14.06 17.10 58.06
C PHE A 242 13.88 16.41 56.70
N SER A 243 14.57 16.92 55.67
CA SER A 243 14.54 16.29 54.36
C SER A 243 15.30 14.96 54.35
N PRO A 244 14.67 13.82 53.97
CA PRO A 244 15.37 12.53 53.89
C PRO A 244 16.30 12.43 52.67
N ILE A 245 16.15 13.33 51.70
CA ILE A 245 16.80 13.32 50.38
C ILE A 245 17.16 14.74 49.93
N GLY A 246 17.98 14.86 48.88
CA GLY A 246 18.24 16.15 48.21
C GLY A 246 17.51 16.25 46.88
N GLY A 247 17.22 17.47 46.43
CA GLY A 247 16.62 17.78 45.14
C GLY A 247 15.88 19.12 45.16
N VAL A 248 15.13 19.41 44.11
CA VAL A 248 14.36 20.65 43.98
C VAL A 248 12.90 20.41 44.35
N ILE A 249 12.31 21.28 45.17
CA ILE A 249 10.89 21.21 45.54
C ILE A 249 10.04 21.66 44.35
N ILE A 250 9.31 20.75 43.71
CA ILE A 250 8.52 21.06 42.51
C ILE A 250 7.05 21.33 42.84
N GLU A 251 6.56 20.78 43.94
CA GLU A 251 5.19 20.99 44.41
C GLU A 251 5.17 21.15 45.92
N LYS A 252 4.32 22.07 46.39
CA LYS A 252 3.96 22.27 47.79
C LYS A 252 2.45 22.07 47.92
N LEU A 253 2.03 21.00 48.60
CA LEU A 253 0.63 20.57 48.69
C LEU A 253 -0.06 20.98 50.00
N ARG A 254 0.69 21.57 50.93
CA ARG A 254 0.20 22.02 52.24
C ARG A 254 0.70 23.43 52.55
N GLN A 255 -0.05 24.12 53.39
CA GLN A 255 0.24 25.48 53.84
C GLN A 255 0.44 25.50 55.36
N GLU A 256 1.06 26.59 55.85
CA GLU A 256 1.13 26.83 57.28
C GLU A 256 -0.28 26.94 57.87
N GLY A 257 -0.50 26.31 59.01
CA GLY A 257 -1.80 26.17 59.66
C GLY A 257 -2.56 24.89 59.32
N ASP A 258 -2.19 24.19 58.23
CA ASP A 258 -2.86 22.95 57.84
C ASP A 258 -2.67 21.85 58.87
N ARG A 259 -3.70 21.02 59.07
CA ARG A 259 -3.58 19.77 59.84
C ARG A 259 -3.36 18.60 58.88
N VAL A 260 -2.30 17.84 59.11
CA VAL A 260 -1.92 16.67 58.31
C VAL A 260 -2.07 15.39 59.11
N ARG A 261 -2.35 14.31 58.39
CA ARG A 261 -2.37 12.94 58.91
C ARG A 261 -1.15 12.18 58.40
N THR A 262 -0.78 11.11 59.10
CA THR A 262 0.28 10.20 58.64
C THR A 262 0.01 9.72 57.21
N GLY A 263 0.99 9.88 56.33
CA GLY A 263 0.92 9.56 54.90
C GLY A 263 0.51 10.73 54.00
N ASP A 264 0.01 11.84 54.54
CA ASP A 264 -0.33 13.01 53.73
C ASP A 264 0.94 13.59 53.08
N ARG A 265 0.90 13.85 51.77
CA ARG A 265 2.02 14.45 51.03
C ARG A 265 2.11 15.95 51.33
N ILE A 266 3.29 16.39 51.74
CA ILE A 266 3.60 17.80 52.02
C ILE A 266 4.31 18.42 50.82
N TYR A 267 5.39 17.77 50.34
CA TYR A 267 6.18 18.23 49.21
C TYR A 267 6.44 17.13 48.18
N THR A 268 6.64 17.54 46.93
CA THR A 268 7.23 16.70 45.88
C THR A 268 8.62 17.24 45.57
N VAL A 269 9.64 16.37 45.61
CA VAL A 269 11.04 16.69 45.34
C VAL A 269 11.47 15.98 44.06
N ALA A 270 12.18 16.68 43.18
CA ALA A 270 12.74 16.12 41.95
C ALA A 270 14.28 16.27 41.92
N ASP A 271 15.00 15.21 41.55
CA ASP A 271 16.40 15.32 41.14
C ASP A 271 16.48 15.76 39.67
N LEU A 272 16.91 17.00 39.43
CA LEU A 272 16.98 17.61 38.09
C LEU A 272 18.31 17.34 37.36
N ASN A 273 19.23 16.57 37.93
CA ASN A 273 20.50 16.22 37.26
C ASN A 273 20.30 15.34 36.02
N GLN A 274 19.10 14.76 35.88
CA GLN A 274 18.67 14.02 34.71
C GLN A 274 17.22 14.39 34.43
N VAL A 275 16.92 14.66 33.17
CA VAL A 275 15.57 15.05 32.74
C VAL A 275 15.14 14.18 31.57
N TRP A 276 13.84 14.10 31.37
CA TRP A 276 13.29 13.47 30.19
C TRP A 276 12.94 14.53 29.16
N VAL A 277 13.17 14.21 27.90
CA VAL A 277 12.63 14.98 26.80
C VAL A 277 11.56 14.14 26.14
N LYS A 278 10.29 14.56 26.29
CA LYS A 278 9.13 13.89 25.69
C LYS A 278 8.81 14.57 24.36
N LEU A 279 9.04 13.84 23.28
CA LEU A 279 8.87 14.27 21.89
C LEU A 279 7.60 13.67 21.31
N ASP A 280 6.97 14.39 20.38
CA ASP A 280 5.84 13.93 19.59
C ASP A 280 6.33 13.45 18.22
N ALA A 281 6.15 12.17 17.94
CA ALA A 281 6.40 11.56 16.65
C ALA A 281 5.09 11.30 15.91
N TYR A 282 5.00 11.63 14.62
CA TYR A 282 3.85 11.26 13.80
C TYR A 282 3.83 9.77 13.50
N GLU A 283 2.62 9.22 13.34
CA GLU A 283 2.41 7.80 12.98
C GLU A 283 3.23 7.37 11.75
N SER A 284 3.35 8.24 10.74
CA SER A 284 4.14 7.99 9.52
C SER A 284 5.65 7.85 9.76
N ASP A 285 6.16 8.45 10.83
CA ASP A 285 7.59 8.51 11.12
C ASP A 285 8.06 7.38 12.03
N LEU A 286 7.12 6.64 12.65
CA LEU A 286 7.42 5.52 13.55
C LEU A 286 8.27 4.43 12.89
N VAL A 287 8.11 4.23 11.58
CA VAL A 287 8.91 3.27 10.78
C VAL A 287 10.41 3.57 10.89
N TRP A 288 10.79 4.81 11.20
CA TRP A 288 12.17 5.25 11.28
C TRP A 288 12.72 5.38 12.70
N LEU A 289 11.84 5.35 13.71
CA LEU A 289 12.17 5.61 15.10
C LEU A 289 12.33 4.29 15.85
N HIS A 290 13.47 4.09 16.48
CA HIS A 290 13.83 2.85 17.14
C HIS A 290 14.49 3.14 18.50
N TYR A 291 14.40 2.18 19.40
CA TYR A 291 15.05 2.25 20.71
C TYR A 291 16.56 2.46 20.57
N GLY A 292 17.13 3.27 21.47
CA GLY A 292 18.57 3.52 21.54
C GLY A 292 19.13 4.52 20.51
N GLN A 293 18.32 4.95 19.53
CA GLN A 293 18.75 5.94 18.54
C GLN A 293 19.17 7.26 19.19
N LYS A 294 20.22 7.86 18.63
CA LYS A 294 20.68 9.18 19.04
C LYS A 294 19.70 10.26 18.55
N VAL A 295 19.30 11.12 19.46
CA VAL A 295 18.46 12.29 19.20
C VAL A 295 19.29 13.54 19.44
N GLU A 296 19.26 14.47 18.48
CA GLU A 296 19.84 15.80 18.64
C GLU A 296 18.69 16.79 18.79
N PHE A 297 18.77 17.68 19.76
CA PHE A 297 17.72 18.66 19.97
C PHE A 297 18.27 20.01 20.43
N THR A 298 17.50 21.05 20.15
CA THR A 298 17.79 22.44 20.51
C THR A 298 16.62 22.99 21.30
N THR A 299 16.89 23.96 22.18
CA THR A 299 15.85 24.70 22.91
C THR A 299 15.88 26.17 22.50
N GLU A 300 14.76 26.86 22.63
CA GLU A 300 14.71 28.30 22.31
C GLU A 300 15.46 29.15 23.34
N ALA A 301 15.64 28.63 24.56
CA ALA A 301 16.38 29.29 25.62
C ALA A 301 17.90 29.35 25.37
N TYR A 302 18.46 28.42 24.58
CA TYR A 302 19.88 28.39 24.24
C TYR A 302 20.08 28.22 22.72
N PRO A 303 19.85 29.28 21.92
CA PRO A 303 20.01 29.22 20.47
C PRO A 303 21.44 28.83 20.07
N GLY A 304 21.59 27.87 19.16
CA GLY A 304 22.89 27.40 18.64
C GLY A 304 23.57 26.32 19.49
N GLU A 305 23.10 26.04 20.71
CA GLU A 305 23.57 24.92 21.51
C GLU A 305 22.76 23.65 21.17
N THR A 306 23.46 22.57 20.79
CA THR A 306 22.84 21.28 20.47
C THR A 306 23.03 20.31 21.62
N PHE A 307 21.91 19.86 22.19
CA PHE A 307 21.89 18.81 23.19
C PHE A 307 21.68 17.45 22.52
N THR A 308 22.17 16.40 23.16
CA THR A 308 22.04 15.03 22.64
C THR A 308 21.52 14.08 23.71
N GLY A 309 20.66 13.16 23.30
CA GLY A 309 20.16 12.07 24.15
C GLY A 309 19.91 10.81 23.34
N ARG A 310 19.39 9.76 24.00
CA ARG A 310 18.99 8.51 23.34
C ARG A 310 17.53 8.20 23.58
N ILE A 311 16.85 7.67 22.56
CA ILE A 311 15.46 7.20 22.69
C ILE A 311 15.42 6.05 23.69
N ALA A 312 14.69 6.26 24.78
CA ALA A 312 14.53 5.31 25.88
C ALA A 312 13.19 4.60 25.89
N PHE A 313 12.18 5.20 25.26
CA PHE A 313 10.86 4.59 25.20
C PHE A 313 10.08 5.22 24.07
N ILE A 314 9.37 4.39 23.33
CA ILE A 314 8.37 4.82 22.32
C ILE A 314 7.06 4.26 22.85
N ASP A 315 6.10 5.14 23.12
CA ASP A 315 4.81 4.77 23.70
C ASP A 315 4.08 3.77 22.78
N PRO A 316 3.59 2.63 23.29
CA PRO A 316 2.84 1.68 22.47
C PRO A 316 1.45 2.21 22.05
N VAL A 317 0.97 3.30 22.67
CA VAL A 317 -0.34 3.88 22.42
C VAL A 317 -0.22 5.16 21.60
N LEU A 318 -0.95 5.19 20.48
CA LEU A 318 -1.14 6.38 19.66
C LEU A 318 -2.16 7.32 20.32
N ASN A 319 -1.82 8.60 20.44
CA ASN A 319 -2.80 9.62 20.83
C ASN A 319 -3.83 9.80 19.69
N LYS A 320 -5.11 9.61 20.01
CA LYS A 320 -6.20 9.61 19.03
C LYS A 320 -6.46 11.01 18.44
N ASP A 321 -6.24 12.06 19.22
CA ASP A 321 -6.54 13.44 18.84
C ASP A 321 -5.43 14.03 17.97
N THR A 322 -4.17 13.82 18.37
CA THR A 322 -3.00 14.38 17.66
C THR A 322 -2.43 13.44 16.61
N ARG A 323 -2.81 12.15 16.61
CA ARG A 323 -2.18 11.08 15.79
C ARG A 323 -0.66 11.03 15.96
N THR A 324 -0.18 11.33 17.17
CA THR A 324 1.23 11.24 17.55
C THR A 324 1.47 10.19 18.62
N VAL A 325 2.69 9.66 18.63
CA VAL A 325 3.22 8.78 19.67
C VAL A 325 4.26 9.54 20.48
N LYS A 326 4.23 9.37 21.80
CA LYS A 326 5.22 9.96 22.69
C LYS A 326 6.53 9.18 22.62
N VAL A 327 7.62 9.88 22.30
CA VAL A 327 8.98 9.35 22.27
C VAL A 327 9.76 10.00 23.40
N ARG A 328 10.16 9.19 24.37
CA ARG A 328 10.92 9.64 25.54
C ARG A 328 12.40 9.48 25.28
N VAL A 329 13.15 10.54 25.55
CA VAL A 329 14.61 10.60 25.44
C VAL A 329 15.19 10.90 26.81
N ASN A 330 16.15 10.09 27.24
CA ASN A 330 16.88 10.34 28.49
C ASN A 330 18.02 11.33 28.23
N VAL A 331 18.09 12.41 29.01
CA VAL A 331 19.10 13.46 28.83
C VAL A 331 19.78 13.80 30.16
N PRO A 332 21.13 13.73 30.23
CA PRO A 332 21.88 14.26 31.36
C PRO A 332 21.77 15.79 31.47
N ASN A 333 21.57 16.31 32.67
CA ASN A 333 21.36 17.75 32.94
C ASN A 333 22.18 18.22 34.14
N LYS A 334 23.48 17.89 34.16
CA LYS A 334 24.39 18.21 35.28
C LYS A 334 24.55 19.71 35.53
N ASP A 335 24.48 20.50 34.47
CA ASP A 335 24.63 21.96 34.54
C ASP A 335 23.30 22.68 34.86
N GLY A 336 22.19 21.94 35.04
CA GLY A 336 20.87 22.50 35.34
C GLY A 336 20.29 23.40 34.24
N LYS A 337 20.87 23.40 33.03
CA LYS A 337 20.45 24.26 31.91
C LYS A 337 19.04 23.93 31.43
N LEU A 338 18.72 22.64 31.33
CA LEU A 338 17.43 22.15 30.86
C LEU A 338 16.43 22.19 32.01
N LYS A 339 15.47 23.10 31.93
CA LYS A 339 14.38 23.19 32.91
C LYS A 339 13.14 22.47 32.37
N PRO A 340 12.38 21.79 33.23
CA PRO A 340 11.07 21.24 32.87
C PRO A 340 10.16 22.29 32.22
N GLU A 341 9.26 21.83 31.34
CA GLU A 341 8.38 22.63 30.48
C GLU A 341 9.08 23.45 29.39
N MET A 342 10.41 23.42 29.27
CA MET A 342 11.10 24.01 28.12
C MET A 342 10.69 23.32 26.82
N PHE A 343 10.34 24.11 25.81
CA PHE A 343 10.06 23.62 24.46
C PHE A 343 11.34 23.16 23.76
N VAL A 344 11.26 22.02 23.07
CA VAL A 344 12.39 21.45 22.34
C VAL A 344 12.03 21.18 20.88
N ARG A 345 13.03 21.34 20.01
CA ARG A 345 12.99 20.89 18.61
C ARG A 345 14.05 19.82 18.45
N ALA A 346 13.63 18.62 18.07
CA ALA A 346 14.51 17.46 17.95
C ALA A 346 14.58 16.97 16.51
N ILE A 347 15.73 16.43 16.16
CA ILE A 347 16.00 15.79 14.89
C ILE A 347 16.60 14.42 15.18
N VAL A 348 15.98 13.39 14.63
CA VAL A 348 16.53 12.03 14.58
C VAL A 348 16.97 11.76 13.15
N ARG A 349 18.22 11.34 13.00
CA ARG A 349 18.79 10.97 11.70
C ARG A 349 18.89 9.47 11.62
N SER A 350 18.08 8.89 10.75
CA SER A 350 17.96 7.44 10.59
C SER A 350 18.54 7.04 9.24
N GLN A 351 19.69 6.35 9.25
CA GLN A 351 20.27 5.80 8.01
C GLN A 351 19.51 4.55 7.60
N LEU A 352 19.21 4.41 6.31
CA LEU A 352 18.42 3.27 5.82
C LEU A 352 19.27 2.27 5.06
N ALA A 353 19.09 1.00 5.40
CA ALA A 353 19.63 -0.14 4.66
C ALA A 353 18.62 -0.65 3.61
N SER A 354 19.09 -1.56 2.73
CA SER A 354 18.25 -2.27 1.78
C SER A 354 17.06 -2.95 2.47
N GLY A 355 15.85 -2.70 1.96
CA GLY A 355 14.59 -3.16 2.56
C GLY A 355 13.90 -2.13 3.46
N GLY A 356 14.50 -0.95 3.68
CA GLY A 356 13.90 0.11 4.51
C GLY A 356 14.15 -0.05 6.01
N ARG A 357 15.07 -0.94 6.40
CA ARG A 357 15.47 -1.12 7.81
C ARG A 357 16.40 -0.01 8.26
N VAL A 358 16.28 0.39 9.51
CA VAL A 358 17.12 1.41 10.11
C VAL A 358 18.49 0.83 10.48
N LEU A 359 19.53 1.56 10.13
CA LEU A 359 20.92 1.26 10.40
C LEU A 359 21.42 2.16 11.55
N ALA A 360 21.70 1.57 12.71
CA ALA A 360 22.32 2.27 13.83
C ALA A 360 23.79 1.85 13.94
N ASN A 361 24.66 2.49 13.15
CA ASN A 361 26.10 2.18 13.11
C ASN A 361 26.78 2.32 14.47
N ASP A 362 26.29 3.22 15.32
CA ASP A 362 26.85 3.50 16.63
C ASP A 362 26.56 2.40 17.66
N LEU A 363 25.61 1.50 17.37
CA LEU A 363 25.19 0.37 18.20
C LEU A 363 25.67 -0.98 17.66
N ALA A 364 26.26 -1.02 16.46
CA ALA A 364 26.72 -2.25 15.85
C ALA A 364 27.79 -2.95 16.71
N GLY A 365 27.55 -4.23 17.05
CA GLY A 365 28.48 -5.01 17.88
C GLY A 365 28.42 -4.70 19.38
N LYS A 366 27.59 -3.73 19.81
CA LYS A 366 27.53 -3.27 21.20
C LYS A 366 26.41 -3.95 22.00
N TRP A 367 26.56 -3.88 23.31
CA TRP A 367 25.64 -4.39 24.31
C TRP A 367 24.94 -3.24 24.99
N ILE A 368 23.62 -3.27 25.01
CA ILE A 368 22.77 -2.19 25.53
C ILE A 368 21.80 -2.75 26.57
N SER A 369 21.46 -1.94 27.58
CA SER A 369 20.46 -2.34 28.57
C SER A 369 19.05 -2.18 27.99
N PRO A 370 18.16 -3.18 28.10
CA PRO A 370 16.77 -3.04 27.68
C PRO A 370 15.99 -1.93 28.42
N MET A 371 16.44 -1.58 29.62
CA MET A 371 15.76 -0.62 30.50
C MET A 371 16.43 0.76 30.52
N HIS A 372 17.71 0.84 30.14
CA HIS A 372 18.54 2.05 30.21
C HIS A 372 19.35 2.23 28.93
N PRO A 373 18.77 2.82 27.85
CA PRO A 373 19.43 2.89 26.53
C PRO A 373 20.73 3.70 26.55
N GLU A 374 20.93 4.55 27.56
CA GLU A 374 22.15 5.31 27.77
C GLU A 374 23.35 4.43 28.14
N ILE A 375 23.10 3.21 28.64
CA ILE A 375 24.14 2.26 29.01
C ILE A 375 24.44 1.37 27.80
N VAL A 376 25.51 1.71 27.10
CA VAL A 376 26.04 0.96 25.97
C VAL A 376 27.48 0.56 26.28
N LYS A 377 27.80 -0.74 26.17
CA LYS A 377 29.13 -1.31 26.41
C LYS A 377 29.60 -2.13 25.21
N ASP A 378 30.90 -2.24 25.02
CA ASP A 378 31.47 -3.04 23.92
C ASP A 378 31.50 -4.56 24.22
N LYS A 379 31.26 -4.95 25.47
CA LYS A 379 31.32 -6.34 25.93
C LYS A 379 30.03 -6.74 26.66
N PRO A 380 29.68 -8.03 26.68
CA PRO A 380 28.60 -8.52 27.52
C PRO A 380 28.89 -8.21 29.00
N GLY A 381 27.83 -8.02 29.77
CA GLY A 381 27.91 -7.69 31.19
C GLY A 381 26.56 -7.23 31.71
N ASN A 382 26.55 -6.61 32.89
CA ASN A 382 25.34 -6.11 33.51
C ASN A 382 25.23 -4.59 33.38
N CYS A 383 23.99 -4.09 33.40
CA CYS A 383 23.67 -2.67 33.45
C CYS A 383 24.12 -2.07 34.78
N ASP A 384 24.77 -0.90 34.74
CA ASP A 384 25.29 -0.22 35.93
C ASP A 384 24.19 0.41 36.81
N ILE A 385 22.97 0.53 36.28
CA ILE A 385 21.83 1.17 36.95
C ILE A 385 20.92 0.11 37.57
N CYS A 386 20.43 -0.85 36.78
CA CYS A 386 19.45 -1.85 37.25
C CYS A 386 20.04 -3.25 37.51
N GLY A 387 21.30 -3.50 37.16
CA GLY A 387 21.93 -4.82 37.32
C GLY A 387 21.48 -5.91 36.34
N MET A 388 20.51 -5.64 35.46
CA MET A 388 20.06 -6.61 34.45
C MET A 388 21.17 -6.93 33.42
N PRO A 389 21.19 -8.15 32.84
CA PRO A 389 22.12 -8.48 31.78
C PRO A 389 21.88 -7.60 30.55
N LEU A 390 22.95 -7.05 30.01
CA LEU A 390 22.93 -6.34 28.74
C LEU A 390 22.60 -7.32 27.62
N VAL A 391 21.88 -6.85 26.61
CA VAL A 391 21.58 -7.63 25.41
C VAL A 391 22.29 -7.02 24.21
N ARG A 392 22.51 -7.83 23.18
CA ARG A 392 23.08 -7.34 21.92
C ARG A 392 22.11 -6.32 21.31
N ALA A 393 22.60 -5.14 20.91
CA ALA A 393 21.74 -4.07 20.40
C ALA A 393 20.91 -4.51 19.17
N GLU A 394 21.43 -5.49 18.41
CA GLU A 394 20.76 -6.15 17.28
C GLU A 394 19.49 -6.92 17.67
N THR A 395 19.29 -7.22 18.95
CA THR A 395 18.11 -7.96 19.44
C THR A 395 16.96 -7.04 19.88
N LEU A 396 17.20 -5.74 20.03
CA LEU A 396 16.22 -4.76 20.54
C LEU A 396 15.45 -4.03 19.43
N GLY A 397 15.30 -4.65 18.27
CA GLY A 397 14.57 -4.13 17.12
C GLY A 397 15.20 -4.57 15.81
N ASP A 398 14.66 -4.09 14.69
CA ASP A 398 15.10 -4.40 13.32
C ASP A 398 16.43 -3.70 12.93
N VAL A 399 17.35 -3.54 13.89
CA VAL A 399 18.65 -2.90 13.71
C VAL A 399 19.64 -3.93 13.18
N MET A 400 19.96 -3.86 11.90
CA MET A 400 20.99 -4.72 11.30
C MET A 400 22.39 -4.20 11.65
N ALA A 401 23.14 -4.95 12.45
CA ALA A 401 24.60 -4.79 12.55
C ALA A 401 25.30 -5.83 11.67
N ASN A 402 25.37 -5.57 10.37
CA ASN A 402 26.56 -5.90 9.56
C ASN A 402 26.39 -5.36 8.14
N LEU A 403 27.27 -4.42 7.76
CA LEU A 403 27.22 -3.69 6.50
C LEU A 403 28.08 -4.33 5.40
N GLU A 404 29.02 -5.19 5.74
CA GLU A 404 30.13 -5.48 4.83
C GLU A 404 29.73 -6.30 3.59
N ASN A 405 28.57 -6.98 3.61
CA ASN A 405 28.18 -7.90 2.54
C ASN A 405 26.78 -7.69 1.92
N LYS A 406 26.06 -6.60 2.24
CA LYS A 406 24.76 -6.30 1.59
C LYS A 406 24.86 -5.11 0.65
N PRO A 407 24.33 -5.20 -0.59
CA PRO A 407 24.36 -4.10 -1.52
C PRO A 407 23.58 -2.90 -0.95
N LYS A 408 24.14 -1.70 -1.11
CA LYS A 408 23.49 -0.43 -0.74
C LYS A 408 22.11 -0.33 -1.42
N PRO A 409 21.12 0.34 -0.78
CA PRO A 409 19.79 0.45 -1.36
C PRO A 409 19.83 1.26 -2.66
N LEU A 410 19.03 0.84 -3.62
CA LEU A 410 18.82 1.58 -4.86
C LEU A 410 17.89 2.76 -4.57
N VAL A 411 18.24 3.97 -4.98
CA VAL A 411 17.47 5.18 -4.66
C VAL A 411 17.23 6.06 -5.88
N ILE A 412 16.12 6.80 -5.84
CA ILE A 412 15.81 7.86 -6.81
C ILE A 412 15.40 9.14 -6.10
N PRO A 413 15.64 10.33 -6.69
CA PRO A 413 15.10 11.58 -6.19
C PRO A 413 13.56 11.54 -6.12
N VAL A 414 12.97 12.17 -5.11
CA VAL A 414 11.51 12.26 -4.95
C VAL A 414 10.84 12.87 -6.19
N SER A 415 11.50 13.82 -6.86
CA SER A 415 10.97 14.47 -8.06
C SER A 415 10.85 13.54 -9.27
N ALA A 416 11.55 12.40 -9.29
CA ALA A 416 11.49 11.46 -10.41
C ALA A 416 10.20 10.62 -10.41
N ALA A 417 9.66 10.34 -9.22
CA ALA A 417 8.49 9.48 -9.05
C ALA A 417 7.18 10.24 -9.22
N LEU A 418 6.33 9.75 -10.11
CA LEU A 418 4.94 10.17 -10.26
C LEU A 418 4.04 9.18 -9.52
N LEU A 419 3.32 9.67 -8.50
CA LEU A 419 2.49 8.84 -7.62
C LEU A 419 1.00 8.97 -7.97
N THR A 420 0.31 7.83 -8.14
CA THR A 420 -1.17 7.79 -8.23
C THR A 420 -1.74 6.71 -7.34
N GLY A 421 -2.36 7.13 -6.25
CA GLY A 421 -2.83 6.22 -5.22
C GLY A 421 -1.66 5.39 -4.70
N THR A 422 -1.68 4.08 -4.98
CA THR A 422 -0.63 3.14 -4.59
C THR A 422 0.45 2.92 -5.65
N ARG A 423 0.25 3.42 -6.87
CA ARG A 423 1.16 3.18 -8.00
C ARG A 423 2.22 4.26 -8.09
N ALA A 424 3.44 3.86 -8.45
CA ALA A 424 4.53 4.78 -8.74
C ALA A 424 5.04 4.55 -10.16
N ILE A 425 5.14 5.62 -10.94
CA ILE A 425 5.65 5.61 -12.31
C ILE A 425 6.87 6.50 -12.41
N VAL A 426 7.89 6.04 -13.12
CA VAL A 426 9.10 6.80 -13.45
C VAL A 426 9.36 6.74 -14.94
N TYR A 427 9.93 7.81 -15.49
CA TYR A 427 10.37 7.84 -16.87
C TYR A 427 11.87 7.61 -16.93
N VAL A 428 12.30 6.63 -17.72
CA VAL A 428 13.71 6.27 -17.90
C VAL A 428 14.14 6.62 -19.33
N GLU A 429 15.22 7.37 -19.47
CA GLU A 429 15.83 7.65 -20.77
C GLU A 429 16.57 6.42 -21.30
N ILE A 430 16.39 6.11 -22.59
CA ILE A 430 17.09 5.02 -23.28
C ILE A 430 18.30 5.62 -24.01
N PRO A 431 19.53 5.51 -23.46
CA PRO A 431 20.70 6.20 -24.01
C PRO A 431 21.16 5.65 -25.37
N THR A 432 20.77 4.42 -25.72
CA THR A 432 21.13 3.78 -26.99
C THR A 432 20.26 4.21 -28.17
N ALA A 433 19.21 5.00 -27.93
CA ALA A 433 18.33 5.48 -28.98
C ALA A 433 18.95 6.63 -29.77
N LYS A 434 18.77 6.65 -31.10
CA LYS A 434 19.28 7.71 -31.99
C LYS A 434 18.70 9.10 -31.70
N GLU A 435 17.51 9.14 -31.10
CA GLU A 435 16.81 10.36 -30.68
C GLU A 435 16.36 10.20 -29.22
N PRO A 436 16.15 11.31 -28.49
CA PRO A 436 15.69 11.26 -27.10
C PRO A 436 14.42 10.41 -26.97
N THR A 437 14.56 9.28 -26.28
CA THR A 437 13.52 8.27 -26.12
C THR A 437 13.37 7.93 -24.65
N PHE A 438 12.14 7.94 -24.15
CA PHE A 438 11.80 7.73 -22.76
C PHE A 438 10.82 6.58 -22.61
N GLU A 439 11.03 5.74 -21.61
CA GLU A 439 10.16 4.61 -21.27
C GLU A 439 9.54 4.85 -19.88
N GLY A 440 8.22 4.90 -19.81
CA GLY A 440 7.48 4.89 -18.56
C GLY A 440 7.51 3.50 -17.93
N ARG A 441 8.05 3.38 -16.72
CA ARG A 441 8.09 2.14 -15.94
C ARG A 441 7.30 2.32 -14.66
N GLU A 442 6.48 1.32 -14.35
CA GLU A 442 5.84 1.22 -13.04
C GLU A 442 6.78 0.48 -12.09
N ILE A 443 7.00 1.08 -10.93
CA ILE A 443 8.04 0.65 -9.99
C ILE A 443 7.44 0.46 -8.62
N VAL A 444 8.07 -0.40 -7.81
CA VAL A 444 7.71 -0.54 -6.40
C VAL A 444 8.66 0.33 -5.60
N LEU A 445 8.12 1.38 -4.98
CA LEU A 445 8.87 2.23 -4.07
C LEU A 445 8.91 1.60 -2.67
N GLY A 446 10.07 1.74 -2.06
CA GLY A 446 10.23 1.62 -0.62
C GLY A 446 9.91 2.96 0.07
N PRO A 447 10.18 3.01 1.38
CA PRO A 447 9.82 4.17 2.16
C PRO A 447 10.71 5.39 1.82
N ARG A 448 10.17 6.60 2.04
CA ARG A 448 10.82 7.87 1.67
C ARG A 448 11.88 8.28 2.69
N ALA A 449 13.08 8.62 2.23
CA ALA A 449 14.19 9.03 3.05
C ALA A 449 14.70 10.42 2.64
N GLY A 450 14.20 11.45 3.32
CA GLY A 450 14.50 12.84 2.98
C GLY A 450 14.09 13.18 1.54
N GLY A 451 15.09 13.52 0.70
CA GLY A 451 14.91 13.86 -0.71
C GLY A 451 14.82 12.67 -1.67
N TYR A 452 14.81 11.43 -1.18
CA TYR A 452 14.89 10.22 -2.00
C TYR A 452 13.80 9.21 -1.65
N TYR A 453 13.40 8.39 -2.63
CA TYR A 453 12.72 7.13 -2.39
C TYR A 453 13.69 5.97 -2.53
N LEU A 454 13.55 4.97 -1.66
CA LEU A 454 14.14 3.66 -1.90
C LEU A 454 13.38 2.99 -3.05
N VAL A 455 14.06 2.23 -3.89
CA VAL A 455 13.44 1.45 -4.97
C VAL A 455 13.55 -0.02 -4.62
N ARG A 456 12.40 -0.69 -4.49
CA ARG A 456 12.33 -2.15 -4.27
C ARG A 456 12.35 -2.93 -5.58
N SER A 457 11.73 -2.39 -6.64
CA SER A 457 11.60 -3.05 -7.94
C SER A 457 11.49 -2.05 -9.09
N GLY A 458 11.83 -2.50 -10.31
CA GLY A 458 11.50 -1.83 -11.57
C GLY A 458 12.58 -0.93 -12.17
N LEU A 459 13.68 -0.70 -11.45
CA LEU A 459 14.86 0.04 -11.94
C LEU A 459 16.15 -0.73 -11.71
N LYS A 460 17.18 -0.34 -12.45
CA LYS A 460 18.55 -0.82 -12.30
C LYS A 460 19.48 0.35 -11.99
N GLU A 461 20.60 0.04 -11.35
CA GLU A 461 21.68 1.01 -11.16
C GLU A 461 22.20 1.49 -12.52
N GLY A 462 22.40 2.80 -12.66
CA GLY A 462 22.78 3.45 -13.91
C GLY A 462 21.61 3.80 -14.85
N ASP A 463 20.37 3.36 -14.59
CA ASP A 463 19.22 3.85 -15.35
C ASP A 463 19.12 5.38 -15.23
N LEU A 464 18.78 6.09 -16.30
CA LEU A 464 18.67 7.55 -16.29
C LEU A 464 17.21 7.96 -16.06
N VAL A 465 16.84 8.26 -14.80
CA VAL A 465 15.47 8.64 -14.46
C VAL A 465 15.24 10.14 -14.67
N VAL A 466 14.09 10.50 -15.21
CA VAL A 466 13.69 11.88 -15.44
C VAL A 466 13.27 12.54 -14.12
N THR A 467 14.00 13.56 -13.69
CA THR A 467 13.76 14.33 -12.45
C THR A 467 13.03 15.65 -12.70
N ASN A 468 13.03 16.14 -13.94
CA ASN A 468 12.27 17.31 -14.38
C ASN A 468 11.59 17.01 -15.72
N GLY A 469 10.34 17.45 -15.90
CA GLY A 469 9.58 17.23 -17.13
C GLY A 469 8.87 15.87 -17.26
N ASN A 470 8.89 15.03 -16.22
CA ASN A 470 8.19 13.73 -16.18
C ASN A 470 6.67 13.83 -16.41
N PHE A 471 5.99 14.82 -15.84
CA PHE A 471 4.56 15.03 -16.06
C PHE A 471 4.23 15.38 -17.52
N LYS A 472 5.12 16.10 -18.21
CA LYS A 472 4.95 16.45 -19.63
C LYS A 472 5.09 15.21 -20.53
N LEU A 473 6.04 14.33 -20.20
CA LEU A 473 6.20 13.03 -20.88
C LEU A 473 4.95 12.15 -20.67
N ASP A 474 4.42 12.12 -19.45
CA ASP A 474 3.20 11.38 -19.14
C ASP A 474 1.99 11.91 -19.90
N SER A 475 1.81 13.23 -19.89
CA SER A 475 0.75 13.91 -20.66
C SER A 475 0.85 13.58 -22.15
N ALA A 476 2.07 13.53 -22.70
CA ALA A 476 2.29 13.21 -24.11
C ALA A 476 1.96 11.73 -24.45
N LEU A 477 2.24 10.79 -23.53
CA LEU A 477 1.78 9.39 -23.66
C LEU A 477 0.26 9.30 -23.60
N GLN A 478 -0.38 10.03 -22.68
CA GLN A 478 -1.83 10.08 -22.54
C GLN A 478 -2.51 10.64 -23.80
N ILE A 479 -1.97 11.72 -24.39
CA ILE A 479 -2.45 12.28 -25.67
C ILE A 479 -2.29 11.28 -26.81
N SER A 480 -1.19 10.52 -26.81
CA SER A 480 -0.95 9.44 -27.76
C SER A 480 -1.80 8.20 -27.47
N ALA A 481 -2.66 8.26 -26.45
CA ALA A 481 -3.51 7.20 -25.94
C ALA A 481 -2.73 5.90 -25.66
N LYS A 482 -1.48 6.03 -25.22
CA LYS A 482 -0.64 4.97 -24.65
C LYS A 482 -0.89 4.86 -23.14
N PRO A 483 -0.48 3.77 -22.49
CA PRO A 483 -0.60 3.68 -21.05
C PRO A 483 0.16 4.82 -20.35
N SER A 484 -0.52 5.46 -19.41
CA SER A 484 -0.04 6.61 -18.65
C SER A 484 -0.42 6.46 -17.19
N MET A 485 -0.04 7.45 -16.38
CA MET A 485 -0.45 7.55 -15.00
C MET A 485 -1.98 7.51 -14.83
N MET A 486 -2.72 8.29 -15.61
CA MET A 486 -4.19 8.41 -15.52
C MET A 486 -4.94 7.34 -16.31
N THR A 487 -4.31 6.75 -17.33
CA THR A 487 -4.88 5.68 -18.16
C THR A 487 -3.97 4.45 -18.13
N PRO A 488 -4.04 3.59 -17.10
CA PRO A 488 -3.06 2.51 -16.85
C PRO A 488 -2.98 1.46 -17.96
N GLU A 489 -4.06 1.31 -18.73
CA GLU A 489 -4.19 0.29 -19.78
C GLU A 489 -3.94 0.87 -21.18
N GLY A 490 -3.82 2.20 -21.29
CA GLY A 490 -3.81 2.90 -22.57
C GLY A 490 -5.19 2.87 -23.26
N GLY A 491 -5.38 3.74 -24.24
CA GLY A 491 -6.70 3.98 -24.83
C GLY A 491 -7.62 4.74 -23.87
N GLY A 492 -8.17 5.87 -24.31
CA GLY A 492 -9.35 6.37 -23.62
C GLY A 492 -10.51 5.43 -23.96
N GLY A 493 -11.13 4.84 -22.94
CA GLY A 493 -12.28 3.96 -23.14
C GLY A 493 -12.33 2.81 -22.15
N GLY A 494 -12.88 3.08 -20.97
CA GLY A 494 -13.19 2.09 -19.94
C GLY A 494 -14.11 2.66 -18.86
N GLY A 495 -15.03 3.54 -19.25
CA GLY A 495 -16.12 4.02 -18.40
C GLY A 495 -17.42 3.51 -19.01
N HIS A 496 -17.97 2.44 -18.44
CA HIS A 496 -19.35 2.04 -18.73
C HIS A 496 -20.25 2.83 -17.79
N ASP A 497 -20.95 3.85 -18.30
CA ASP A 497 -22.25 4.21 -17.73
C ASP A 497 -23.16 5.03 -18.66
N HIS A 498 -24.42 4.56 -18.65
CA HIS A 498 -25.72 5.13 -19.01
C HIS A 498 -26.13 5.51 -20.45
N GLY A 499 -27.33 5.02 -20.79
CA GLY A 499 -28.40 5.87 -21.31
C GLY A 499 -28.81 5.60 -22.75
N GLY A 500 -29.95 4.93 -22.93
CA GLY A 500 -30.46 4.55 -24.24
C GLY A 500 -30.76 5.71 -25.17
N SER A 501 -30.49 5.49 -26.46
CA SER A 501 -31.31 6.03 -27.55
C SER A 501 -31.20 5.10 -28.75
N LYS A 502 -32.35 4.73 -29.31
CA LYS A 502 -32.48 3.94 -30.53
C LYS A 502 -32.00 4.78 -31.71
N SER A 503 -31.07 4.25 -32.50
CA SER A 503 -30.94 4.62 -33.91
C SER A 503 -30.67 3.35 -34.70
N GLY A 504 -31.62 3.02 -35.58
CA GLY A 504 -31.50 1.91 -36.51
C GLY A 504 -30.48 2.24 -37.60
N GLY A 505 -29.56 1.33 -37.84
CA GLY A 505 -28.60 1.39 -38.94
C GLY A 505 -27.98 0.01 -39.11
N LYS A 506 -28.13 -0.55 -40.32
CA LYS A 506 -27.75 -1.90 -40.73
C LYS A 506 -26.39 -2.36 -40.16
N SER A 507 -26.40 -3.51 -39.49
CA SER A 507 -25.19 -4.26 -39.15
C SER A 507 -24.51 -4.75 -40.43
N GLN A 508 -23.53 -4.00 -40.91
CA GLN A 508 -22.46 -4.59 -41.72
C GLN A 508 -21.57 -5.38 -40.75
N GLN A 509 -21.59 -6.70 -40.91
CA GLN A 509 -20.58 -7.60 -40.36
C GLN A 509 -19.22 -7.20 -40.94
N GLY A 510 -18.44 -6.46 -40.18
CA GLY A 510 -17.00 -6.38 -40.36
C GLY A 510 -16.36 -7.47 -39.51
N GLU A 511 -15.96 -8.57 -40.15
CA GLU A 511 -15.10 -9.59 -39.56
C GLU A 511 -13.74 -8.97 -39.22
N THR A 512 -13.54 -8.54 -37.98
CA THR A 512 -12.17 -8.44 -37.42
C THR A 512 -11.78 -9.82 -36.92
N ALA A 513 -11.15 -10.60 -37.81
CA ALA A 513 -10.48 -11.83 -37.45
C ALA A 513 -9.46 -11.57 -36.34
N SER A 514 -9.70 -12.16 -35.17
CA SER A 514 -8.69 -12.34 -34.13
C SER A 514 -7.57 -13.22 -34.70
N GLN A 515 -6.49 -12.61 -35.19
CA GLN A 515 -5.27 -13.35 -35.52
C GLN A 515 -4.75 -14.00 -34.23
N GLN A 516 -4.93 -15.32 -34.12
CA GLN A 516 -4.29 -16.11 -33.06
C GLN A 516 -2.78 -15.90 -33.14
N MET A 517 -2.22 -15.24 -32.13
CA MET A 517 -0.79 -15.07 -31.97
C MET A 517 -0.17 -16.46 -31.73
N ILE A 518 0.65 -16.95 -32.67
CA ILE A 518 1.34 -18.23 -32.52
C ILE A 518 2.44 -18.08 -31.47
N LEU A 519 2.24 -18.67 -30.29
CA LEU A 519 3.22 -18.64 -29.20
C LEU A 519 4.14 -19.86 -29.27
N PRO A 520 5.45 -19.69 -29.03
CA PRO A 520 6.37 -20.83 -28.88
C PRO A 520 5.91 -21.78 -27.77
N SER A 521 5.96 -23.09 -28.01
CA SER A 521 5.50 -24.12 -27.05
C SER A 521 6.20 -24.04 -25.69
N GLN A 522 7.50 -23.71 -25.68
CA GLN A 522 8.27 -23.50 -24.45
C GLN A 522 7.78 -22.27 -23.66
N PHE A 523 7.45 -21.17 -24.35
CA PHE A 523 6.90 -19.98 -23.70
C PHE A 523 5.50 -20.25 -23.14
N ARG A 524 4.67 -21.01 -23.86
CA ARG A 524 3.36 -21.47 -23.39
C ARG A 524 3.47 -22.25 -22.07
N SER A 525 4.38 -23.22 -22.01
CA SER A 525 4.64 -24.00 -20.79
C SER A 525 5.15 -23.14 -19.62
N GLN A 526 5.97 -22.13 -19.90
CA GLN A 526 6.44 -21.17 -18.88
C GLN A 526 5.29 -20.32 -18.33
N LEU A 527 4.36 -19.87 -19.19
CA LEU A 527 3.17 -19.15 -18.75
C LEU A 527 2.21 -20.04 -17.94
N ASP A 528 2.06 -21.32 -18.28
CA ASP A 528 1.28 -22.27 -17.47
C ASP A 528 1.87 -22.39 -16.05
N ALA A 529 3.20 -22.40 -15.92
CA ALA A 529 3.87 -22.38 -14.63
C ALA A 529 3.56 -21.10 -13.83
N VAL A 530 3.52 -19.93 -14.49
CA VAL A 530 3.09 -18.66 -13.87
C VAL A 530 1.64 -18.74 -13.38
N PHE A 531 0.73 -19.32 -14.18
CA PHE A 531 -0.66 -19.48 -13.77
C PHE A 531 -0.86 -20.48 -12.62
N ASN A 532 -0.07 -21.55 -12.59
CA ASN A 532 -0.07 -22.46 -11.44
C ASN A 532 0.42 -21.77 -10.17
N ALA A 533 1.48 -20.94 -10.25
CA ALA A 533 1.92 -20.13 -9.13
C ALA A 533 0.85 -19.12 -8.68
N PHE A 534 0.13 -18.49 -9.62
CA PHE A 534 -1.03 -17.64 -9.31
C PHE A 534 -2.17 -18.40 -8.61
N ASN A 535 -2.46 -19.64 -9.01
CA ASN A 535 -3.47 -20.46 -8.34
C ASN A 535 -3.05 -20.77 -6.89
N ASN A 536 -1.76 -21.01 -6.62
CA ASN A 536 -1.27 -21.19 -5.24
C ASN A 536 -1.44 -19.92 -4.39
N VAL A 537 -1.25 -18.73 -4.99
CA VAL A 537 -1.58 -17.45 -4.32
C VAL A 537 -3.08 -17.38 -4.03
N THR A 538 -3.92 -17.75 -5.00
CA THR A 538 -5.38 -17.76 -4.83
C THR A 538 -5.81 -18.64 -3.64
N THR A 539 -5.31 -19.88 -3.58
CA THR A 539 -5.58 -20.79 -2.47
C THR A 539 -5.11 -20.23 -1.13
N ALA A 540 -3.91 -19.67 -1.06
CA ALA A 540 -3.38 -19.08 0.19
C ALA A 540 -4.23 -17.88 0.68
N VAL A 541 -4.72 -17.05 -0.24
CA VAL A 541 -5.63 -15.94 0.09
C VAL A 541 -6.99 -16.44 0.56
N GLU A 542 -7.55 -17.48 -0.08
CA GLU A 542 -8.81 -18.09 0.33
C GLU A 542 -8.72 -18.72 1.73
N GLU A 543 -7.58 -19.30 2.09
CA GLU A 543 -7.28 -19.83 3.42
C GLU A 543 -7.07 -18.73 4.48
N SER A 544 -6.91 -17.46 4.08
CA SER A 544 -6.63 -16.33 4.98
C SER A 544 -5.37 -16.50 5.85
N ASP A 545 -4.37 -17.24 5.36
CA ASP A 545 -3.10 -17.48 6.03
C ASP A 545 -2.01 -16.53 5.51
N LEU A 546 -1.69 -15.51 6.31
CA LEU A 546 -0.75 -14.45 5.93
C LEU A 546 0.66 -14.97 5.65
N ALA A 547 1.13 -15.99 6.38
CA ALA A 547 2.45 -16.56 6.15
C ALA A 547 2.50 -17.32 4.82
N LYS A 548 1.48 -18.15 4.53
CA LYS A 548 1.36 -18.84 3.23
C LYS A 548 1.21 -17.85 2.07
N ILE A 549 0.44 -16.78 2.24
CA ILE A 549 0.29 -15.73 1.24
C ILE A 549 1.66 -15.17 0.84
N ARG A 550 2.48 -14.74 1.82
CA ARG A 550 3.82 -14.19 1.55
C ARG A 550 4.71 -15.18 0.80
N VAL A 551 4.68 -16.45 1.20
CA VAL A 551 5.45 -17.52 0.54
C VAL A 551 4.98 -17.73 -0.89
N SER A 552 3.67 -17.82 -1.13
CA SER A 552 3.10 -18.01 -2.47
C SER A 552 3.42 -16.84 -3.41
N PHE A 553 3.36 -15.59 -2.94
CA PHE A 553 3.78 -14.43 -3.72
C PHE A 553 5.29 -14.43 -3.99
N SER A 554 6.12 -14.83 -3.02
CA SER A 554 7.56 -15.00 -3.24
C SER A 554 7.84 -16.03 -4.34
N GLN A 555 7.12 -17.16 -4.31
CA GLN A 555 7.26 -18.22 -5.31
C GLN A 555 6.81 -17.75 -6.70
N LEU A 556 5.72 -16.99 -6.79
CA LEU A 556 5.28 -16.36 -8.03
C LEU A 556 6.40 -15.47 -8.63
N GLY A 557 7.05 -14.65 -7.80
CA GLY A 557 8.18 -13.82 -8.23
C GLY A 557 9.35 -14.64 -8.79
N VAL A 558 9.68 -15.77 -8.15
CA VAL A 558 10.72 -16.70 -8.64
C VAL A 558 10.34 -17.26 -10.01
N VAL A 559 9.12 -17.75 -10.18
CA VAL A 559 8.65 -18.31 -11.45
C VAL A 559 8.66 -17.25 -12.56
N LEU A 560 8.22 -16.03 -12.28
CA LEU A 560 8.26 -14.91 -13.23
C LEU A 560 9.69 -14.60 -13.70
N SER A 561 10.68 -14.69 -12.80
CA SER A 561 12.08 -14.41 -13.13
C SER A 561 12.71 -15.46 -14.06
N GLN A 562 12.16 -16.68 -14.10
CA GLN A 562 12.66 -17.80 -14.90
C GLN A 562 12.14 -17.82 -16.34
N VAL A 563 11.15 -16.99 -16.68
CA VAL A 563 10.58 -16.94 -18.03
C VAL A 563 11.62 -16.41 -19.03
N ASN A 564 11.89 -17.18 -20.09
CA ASN A 564 12.97 -16.89 -21.03
C ASN A 564 12.56 -15.82 -22.04
N LYS A 565 13.15 -14.62 -21.89
CA LYS A 565 12.85 -13.46 -22.73
C LYS A 565 13.46 -13.54 -24.13
N LYS A 566 14.53 -14.33 -24.32
CA LYS A 566 15.31 -14.37 -25.59
C LYS A 566 14.56 -15.04 -26.74
N GLN A 567 13.48 -15.77 -26.44
CA GLN A 567 12.69 -16.51 -27.43
C GLN A 567 11.52 -15.69 -27.98
N LEU A 568 11.28 -14.50 -27.42
CA LEU A 568 10.23 -13.60 -27.84
C LEU A 568 10.82 -12.57 -28.80
N THR A 569 10.07 -12.22 -29.85
CA THR A 569 10.47 -11.17 -30.80
C THR A 569 9.29 -10.27 -31.12
N GLY A 570 9.59 -9.04 -31.54
CA GLY A 570 8.60 -8.09 -32.01
C GLY A 570 7.55 -7.73 -30.95
N HIS A 571 6.28 -7.75 -31.33
CA HIS A 571 5.18 -7.31 -30.47
C HIS A 571 5.01 -8.17 -29.19
N VAL A 572 5.27 -9.48 -29.29
CA VAL A 572 5.12 -10.44 -28.18
C VAL A 572 6.11 -10.13 -27.05
N GLU A 573 7.35 -9.79 -27.42
CA GLU A 573 8.39 -9.40 -26.47
C GLU A 573 8.00 -8.12 -25.71
N LEU A 574 7.48 -7.12 -26.43
CA LEU A 574 7.05 -5.86 -25.85
C LEU A 574 5.88 -6.04 -24.86
N LEU A 575 4.89 -6.86 -25.21
CA LEU A 575 3.77 -7.22 -24.33
C LEU A 575 4.25 -7.95 -23.08
N TRP A 576 5.11 -8.95 -23.25
CA TRP A 576 5.63 -9.69 -22.10
C TRP A 576 6.49 -8.82 -21.19
N ARG A 577 7.26 -7.88 -21.75
CA ARG A 577 8.05 -6.94 -20.95
C ARG A 577 7.17 -6.08 -20.03
N GLU A 578 6.03 -5.60 -20.54
CA GLU A 578 5.05 -4.84 -19.74
C GLU A 578 4.41 -5.73 -18.66
N PHE A 579 3.86 -6.88 -19.02
CA PHE A 579 3.18 -7.74 -18.05
C PHE A 579 4.13 -8.33 -17.01
N SER A 580 5.33 -8.73 -17.41
CA SER A 580 6.33 -9.23 -16.46
C SER A 580 6.74 -8.18 -15.45
N MET A 581 6.81 -6.89 -15.83
CA MET A 581 7.03 -5.78 -14.91
C MET A 581 5.88 -5.67 -13.89
N LEU A 582 4.63 -5.60 -14.37
CA LEU A 582 3.44 -5.47 -13.51
C LEU A 582 3.31 -6.65 -12.54
N LEU A 583 3.43 -7.88 -13.04
CA LEU A 583 3.34 -9.08 -12.22
C LEU A 583 4.51 -9.20 -11.22
N SER A 584 5.72 -8.75 -11.60
CA SER A 584 6.85 -8.74 -10.67
C SER A 584 6.63 -7.74 -9.54
N ASN A 585 6.02 -6.60 -9.84
CA ASN A 585 5.65 -5.61 -8.82
C ASN A 585 4.60 -6.18 -7.87
N ASP A 586 3.53 -6.80 -8.38
CA ASP A 586 2.51 -7.46 -7.57
C ASP A 586 3.11 -8.56 -6.67
N ALA A 587 4.06 -9.34 -7.19
CA ALA A 587 4.75 -10.39 -6.44
C ALA A 587 5.60 -9.82 -5.28
N ILE A 588 6.29 -8.70 -5.51
CA ILE A 588 7.10 -8.04 -4.49
C ILE A 588 6.24 -7.39 -3.42
N GLU A 589 5.17 -6.69 -3.81
CA GLU A 589 4.22 -6.12 -2.85
C GLU A 589 3.52 -7.21 -2.05
N GLY A 590 3.08 -8.29 -2.70
CA GLY A 590 2.41 -9.42 -2.08
C GLY A 590 3.28 -10.22 -1.10
N ARG A 591 4.60 -10.28 -1.34
CA ARG A 591 5.55 -10.91 -0.40
C ARG A 591 5.67 -10.14 0.91
N ASP A 592 5.51 -8.82 0.87
CA ASP A 592 5.78 -7.93 2.00
C ASP A 592 4.49 -7.50 2.74
N VAL A 593 3.34 -8.13 2.46
CA VAL A 593 2.05 -7.79 3.08
C VAL A 593 2.07 -7.91 4.60
N THR A 594 1.52 -6.92 5.30
CA THR A 594 1.46 -6.88 6.78
C THR A 594 0.07 -7.20 7.32
N SER A 595 -0.97 -7.14 6.49
CA SER A 595 -2.36 -7.40 6.89
C SER A 595 -3.12 -8.21 5.82
N LEU A 596 -4.22 -8.85 6.22
CA LEU A 596 -5.12 -9.54 5.28
C LEU A 596 -5.82 -8.56 4.32
N GLN A 597 -6.14 -7.36 4.79
CA GLN A 597 -6.74 -6.33 3.94
C GLN A 597 -5.79 -5.87 2.82
N ASP A 598 -4.49 -5.70 3.14
CA ASP A 598 -3.48 -5.37 2.13
C ASP A 598 -3.30 -6.52 1.13
N SER A 599 -3.29 -7.76 1.64
CA SER A 599 -3.25 -8.97 0.80
C SER A 599 -4.40 -9.01 -0.20
N ASP A 600 -5.64 -8.76 0.25
CA ASP A 600 -6.82 -8.76 -0.63
C ASP A 600 -6.69 -7.72 -1.75
N ARG A 601 -6.22 -6.51 -1.43
CA ARG A 601 -6.00 -5.44 -2.42
C ARG A 601 -5.02 -5.87 -3.50
N ILE A 602 -3.84 -6.38 -3.09
CA ILE A 602 -2.77 -6.79 -4.02
C ILE A 602 -3.20 -8.01 -4.84
N TYR A 603 -3.88 -8.96 -4.21
CA TYR A 603 -4.42 -10.13 -4.90
C TYR A 603 -5.43 -9.75 -6.00
N LEU A 604 -6.34 -8.81 -5.74
CA LEU A 604 -7.29 -8.32 -6.75
C LEU A 604 -6.57 -7.65 -7.94
N GLN A 605 -5.48 -6.93 -7.68
CA GLN A 605 -4.64 -6.33 -8.73
C GLN A 605 -3.93 -7.40 -9.55
N LEU A 606 -3.27 -8.35 -8.89
CA LEU A 606 -2.62 -9.50 -9.54
C LEU A 606 -3.62 -10.28 -10.41
N LYS A 607 -4.82 -10.54 -9.91
CA LYS A 607 -5.89 -11.23 -10.64
C LYS A 607 -6.24 -10.50 -11.95
N ARG A 608 -6.36 -9.17 -11.92
CA ARG A 608 -6.61 -8.36 -13.14
C ARG A 608 -5.46 -8.45 -14.13
N HIS A 609 -4.21 -8.35 -13.66
CA HIS A 609 -3.04 -8.47 -14.54
C HIS A 609 -2.94 -9.88 -15.15
N ILE A 610 -3.18 -10.94 -14.38
CA ILE A 610 -3.20 -12.32 -14.89
C ILE A 610 -4.32 -12.53 -15.91
N GLN A 611 -5.51 -11.97 -15.69
CA GLN A 611 -6.60 -12.03 -16.67
C GLN A 611 -6.20 -11.38 -17.99
N ARG A 612 -5.60 -10.18 -17.93
CA ARG A 612 -5.11 -9.48 -19.13
C ARG A 612 -4.02 -10.27 -19.86
N VAL A 613 -3.12 -10.91 -19.14
CA VAL A 613 -2.12 -11.83 -19.73
C VAL A 613 -2.83 -12.97 -20.47
N ARG A 614 -3.82 -13.62 -19.84
CA ARG A 614 -4.59 -14.69 -20.49
C ARG A 614 -5.27 -14.23 -21.78
N GLU A 615 -5.91 -13.07 -21.75
CA GLU A 615 -6.61 -12.49 -22.90
C GLU A 615 -5.64 -12.12 -24.03
N GLN A 616 -4.55 -11.39 -23.73
CA GLN A 616 -3.60 -10.90 -24.74
C GLN A 616 -2.77 -12.01 -25.39
N PHE A 617 -2.46 -13.08 -24.64
CA PHE A 617 -1.69 -14.21 -25.14
C PHE A 617 -2.58 -15.37 -25.64
N GLY A 618 -3.91 -15.21 -25.70
CA GLY A 618 -4.81 -16.29 -26.15
C GLY A 618 -4.74 -17.54 -25.26
N MET A 619 -4.44 -17.33 -23.98
CA MET A 619 -4.20 -18.32 -22.94
C MET A 619 -5.36 -18.33 -21.95
N THR A 620 -6.59 -18.19 -22.44
CA THR A 620 -7.79 -18.36 -21.63
C THR A 620 -7.77 -19.76 -21.04
N HIS A 621 -7.83 -19.85 -19.70
CA HIS A 621 -8.11 -21.14 -19.07
C HIS A 621 -9.42 -21.66 -19.64
N SER A 622 -9.34 -22.89 -20.14
CA SER A 622 -10.45 -23.75 -20.52
C SER A 622 -11.31 -24.13 -19.31
N ASN A 623 -11.86 -23.17 -18.58
CA ASN A 623 -13.03 -23.40 -17.73
C ASN A 623 -14.21 -22.69 -18.41
N HIS A 624 -15.00 -23.50 -19.12
CA HIS A 624 -16.24 -23.21 -19.85
C HIS A 624 -16.21 -22.59 -21.26
N GLN A 625 -15.16 -22.84 -22.03
CA GLN A 625 -15.28 -22.92 -23.50
C GLN A 625 -14.48 -24.10 -24.08
N GLN A 626 -14.64 -25.30 -23.49
CA GLN A 626 -14.68 -26.45 -24.39
C GLN A 626 -15.90 -26.23 -25.28
N GLU A 627 -15.76 -26.35 -26.59
CA GLU A 627 -16.93 -26.63 -27.43
C GLU A 627 -17.62 -27.84 -26.79
N ILE A 628 -18.72 -27.61 -26.08
CA ILE A 628 -19.50 -28.69 -25.49
C ILE A 628 -20.05 -29.44 -26.70
N THR A 629 -19.39 -30.55 -27.02
CA THR A 629 -19.81 -31.40 -28.15
C THR A 629 -21.16 -31.99 -27.78
N ARG A 630 -22.20 -31.53 -28.46
CA ARG A 630 -23.56 -32.03 -28.29
C ARG A 630 -23.57 -33.54 -28.53
N ILE A 631 -24.04 -34.30 -27.55
CA ILE A 631 -24.21 -35.75 -27.65
C ILE A 631 -25.64 -36.01 -28.13
N ASP A 632 -25.77 -36.78 -29.20
CA ASP A 632 -27.07 -37.20 -29.70
C ASP A 632 -27.72 -38.18 -28.71
N VAL A 633 -28.90 -37.80 -28.22
CA VAL A 633 -29.70 -38.56 -27.25
C VAL A 633 -31.18 -38.56 -27.65
N PRO A 634 -31.94 -39.64 -27.33
CA PRO A 634 -33.35 -39.74 -27.69
C PRO A 634 -34.19 -38.57 -27.18
N THR A 635 -35.19 -38.13 -27.96
CA THR A 635 -36.11 -37.05 -27.58
C THR A 635 -36.81 -37.32 -26.24
N ASP A 636 -37.15 -38.58 -25.93
CA ASP A 636 -37.71 -38.96 -24.62
C ASP A 636 -36.79 -38.63 -23.44
N PHE A 637 -35.48 -38.72 -23.63
CA PHE A 637 -34.51 -38.34 -22.61
C PHE A 637 -34.39 -36.82 -22.48
N GLN A 638 -34.39 -36.09 -23.61
CA GLN A 638 -34.39 -34.62 -23.60
C GLN A 638 -35.65 -34.07 -22.91
N ASN A 639 -36.80 -34.73 -23.09
CA ASN A 639 -38.05 -34.38 -22.41
C ASN A 639 -38.02 -34.65 -20.90
N GLN A 640 -37.28 -35.66 -20.45
CA GLN A 640 -37.09 -35.94 -19.02
C GLN A 640 -36.21 -34.90 -18.31
N LEU A 641 -35.43 -34.09 -19.05
CA LEU A 641 -34.65 -32.97 -18.49
C LEU A 641 -35.48 -31.69 -18.28
N LEU A 642 -36.68 -31.59 -18.89
CA LEU A 642 -37.53 -30.41 -18.73
C LEU A 642 -37.98 -30.17 -17.29
N PRO A 643 -38.48 -31.18 -16.54
CA PRO A 643 -38.82 -30.97 -15.13
C PRO A 643 -37.63 -30.51 -14.27
N LEU A 644 -36.41 -30.93 -14.62
CA LEU A 644 -35.19 -30.51 -13.91
C LEU A 644 -34.93 -29.02 -14.15
N LEU A 645 -35.03 -28.60 -15.42
CA LEU A 645 -34.91 -27.20 -15.82
C LEU A 645 -36.01 -26.33 -15.20
N ASP A 646 -37.24 -26.82 -15.10
CA ASP A 646 -38.36 -26.08 -14.49
C ASP A 646 -38.14 -25.85 -12.99
N VAL A 647 -37.66 -26.86 -12.26
CA VAL A 647 -37.31 -26.72 -10.84
C VAL A 647 -36.12 -25.77 -10.66
N TYR A 648 -35.12 -25.85 -11.53
CA TYR A 648 -33.98 -24.92 -11.55
C TYR A 648 -34.45 -23.46 -11.77
N LEU A 649 -35.31 -23.22 -12.76
CA LEU A 649 -35.85 -21.89 -13.06
C LEU A 649 -36.75 -21.37 -11.93
N ALA A 650 -37.46 -22.25 -11.23
CA ALA A 650 -38.23 -21.87 -10.03
C ALA A 650 -37.30 -21.41 -8.89
N LEU A 651 -36.14 -22.05 -8.72
CA LEU A 651 -35.12 -21.63 -7.75
C LEU A 651 -34.50 -20.30 -8.13
N GLU A 652 -34.11 -20.12 -9.40
CA GLU A 652 -33.60 -18.86 -9.95
C GLU A 652 -34.56 -17.70 -9.66
N ASN A 653 -35.84 -17.85 -10.01
CA ASN A 653 -36.85 -16.83 -9.78
C ASN A 653 -37.06 -16.52 -8.29
N SER A 654 -36.97 -17.54 -7.44
CA SER A 654 -37.08 -17.37 -5.98
C SER A 654 -35.89 -16.58 -5.42
N LEU A 655 -34.68 -16.82 -5.92
CA LEU A 655 -33.46 -16.11 -5.52
C LEU A 655 -33.39 -14.68 -6.07
N ALA A 656 -33.88 -14.47 -7.30
CA ALA A 656 -34.00 -13.15 -7.91
C ALA A 656 -35.05 -12.28 -7.22
N SER A 657 -36.06 -12.88 -6.60
CA SER A 657 -37.10 -12.17 -5.84
C SER A 657 -36.85 -12.10 -4.32
N ASP A 658 -35.66 -12.50 -3.86
CA ASP A 658 -35.30 -12.59 -2.43
C ASP A 658 -36.28 -13.43 -1.58
N ASN A 659 -36.99 -14.38 -2.21
CA ASN A 659 -37.98 -15.21 -1.52
C ASN A 659 -37.35 -16.48 -0.95
N GLU A 660 -36.74 -16.33 0.23
CA GLU A 660 -36.02 -17.39 0.95
C GLU A 660 -36.88 -18.63 1.21
N LYS A 661 -38.14 -18.47 1.64
CA LYS A 661 -39.06 -19.59 1.91
C LYS A 661 -39.30 -20.44 0.66
N ARG A 662 -39.51 -19.81 -0.50
CA ARG A 662 -39.69 -20.52 -1.78
C ARG A 662 -38.38 -21.15 -2.24
N ALA A 663 -37.25 -20.46 -2.09
CA ALA A 663 -35.95 -20.97 -2.46
C ALA A 663 -35.60 -22.25 -1.68
N LEU A 664 -35.74 -22.24 -0.35
CA LEU A 664 -35.49 -23.40 0.52
C LEU A 664 -36.40 -24.60 0.21
N ALA A 665 -37.65 -24.35 -0.19
CA ALA A 665 -38.59 -25.40 -0.59
C ALA A 665 -38.26 -26.08 -1.93
N THR A 666 -37.23 -25.62 -2.65
CA THR A 666 -36.89 -26.12 -4.00
C THR A 666 -35.92 -27.30 -3.97
N GLY A 667 -35.07 -27.42 -2.93
CA GLY A 667 -34.10 -28.50 -2.79
C GLY A 667 -34.71 -29.92 -2.83
N PRO A 668 -35.72 -30.23 -2.00
CA PRO A 668 -36.39 -31.54 -2.04
C PRO A 668 -37.05 -31.85 -3.39
N LYS A 669 -37.57 -30.84 -4.08
CA LYS A 669 -38.16 -30.98 -5.43
C LYS A 669 -37.10 -31.32 -6.48
N LEU A 670 -35.90 -30.74 -6.35
CA LEU A 670 -34.76 -31.01 -7.23
C LEU A 670 -34.32 -32.46 -7.12
N LEU A 671 -34.20 -32.98 -5.89
CA LEU A 671 -33.89 -34.39 -5.63
C LEU A 671 -34.96 -35.34 -6.19
N GLN A 672 -36.24 -35.00 -5.99
CA GLN A 672 -37.36 -35.80 -6.50
C GLN A 672 -37.36 -35.90 -8.03
N VAL A 673 -37.03 -34.82 -8.73
CA VAL A 673 -36.97 -34.80 -10.19
C VAL A 673 -35.74 -35.56 -10.71
N LEU A 674 -34.56 -35.35 -10.10
CA LEU A 674 -33.34 -36.08 -10.47
C LEU A 674 -33.53 -37.60 -10.35
N GLY A 675 -34.23 -38.07 -9.31
CA GLY A 675 -34.51 -39.50 -9.10
C GLY A 675 -35.50 -40.13 -10.09
N LYS A 676 -36.19 -39.35 -10.92
CA LYS A 676 -37.17 -39.84 -11.91
C LYS A 676 -36.61 -40.00 -13.32
N ILE A 677 -35.37 -39.54 -13.57
CA ILE A 677 -34.77 -39.57 -14.91
C ILE A 677 -34.32 -41.01 -15.22
N GLN A 678 -34.90 -41.59 -16.26
CA GLN A 678 -34.61 -42.94 -16.73
C GLN A 678 -33.48 -42.93 -17.76
N THR A 679 -32.53 -43.86 -17.61
CA THR A 679 -31.33 -43.95 -18.46
C THR A 679 -31.30 -45.19 -19.35
N SER A 680 -32.37 -45.99 -19.35
CA SER A 680 -32.46 -47.28 -20.04
C SER A 680 -32.26 -47.19 -21.55
N HIS A 681 -32.54 -46.02 -22.16
CA HIS A 681 -32.49 -45.81 -23.60
C HIS A 681 -31.23 -45.04 -24.05
N LEU A 682 -30.27 -44.80 -23.16
CA LEU A 682 -29.01 -44.12 -23.48
C LEU A 682 -27.95 -45.09 -24.02
N LYS A 683 -27.27 -44.70 -25.10
CA LYS A 683 -26.09 -45.40 -25.62
C LYS A 683 -24.91 -45.29 -24.65
N GLU A 684 -23.96 -46.23 -24.71
CA GLU A 684 -22.82 -46.36 -23.78
C GLU A 684 -22.06 -45.05 -23.52
N LYS A 685 -21.73 -44.30 -24.58
CA LYS A 685 -21.06 -42.99 -24.47
C LYS A 685 -21.91 -41.94 -23.74
N ALA A 686 -23.19 -41.84 -24.08
CA ALA A 686 -24.12 -40.90 -23.44
C ALA A 686 -24.41 -41.29 -21.98
N LEU A 687 -24.50 -42.59 -21.70
CA LEU A 687 -24.69 -43.13 -20.36
C LEU A 687 -23.49 -42.85 -19.45
N ALA A 688 -22.26 -42.99 -19.96
CA ALA A 688 -21.04 -42.69 -19.20
C ALA A 688 -20.95 -41.21 -18.83
N VAL A 689 -21.24 -40.30 -19.78
CA VAL A 689 -21.28 -38.86 -19.53
C VAL A 689 -22.41 -38.53 -18.56
N TRP A 690 -23.61 -39.08 -18.75
CA TRP A 690 -24.73 -38.86 -17.85
C TRP A 690 -24.44 -39.31 -16.42
N LYS A 691 -23.83 -40.49 -16.20
CA LYS A 691 -23.46 -40.97 -14.85
C LYS A 691 -22.54 -40.00 -14.13
N LYS A 692 -21.61 -39.36 -14.85
CA LYS A 692 -20.70 -38.35 -14.31
C LYS A 692 -21.46 -37.08 -13.91
N GLU A 693 -22.23 -36.49 -14.83
CA GLU A 693 -22.96 -35.25 -14.57
C GLU A 693 -24.08 -35.47 -13.54
N PHE A 694 -24.72 -36.63 -13.51
CA PHE A 694 -25.68 -37.03 -12.46
C PHE A 694 -25.01 -37.06 -11.07
N GLY A 695 -23.79 -37.60 -10.97
CA GLY A 695 -23.03 -37.60 -9.72
C GLY A 695 -22.72 -36.19 -9.22
N ASN A 696 -22.40 -35.26 -10.12
CA ASN A 696 -22.19 -33.85 -9.79
C ASN A 696 -23.50 -33.17 -9.36
N LEU A 697 -24.57 -33.33 -10.15
CA LEU A 697 -25.91 -32.81 -9.84
C LEU A 697 -26.42 -33.31 -8.49
N SER A 698 -26.22 -34.59 -8.16
CA SER A 698 -26.62 -35.17 -6.86
C SER A 698 -25.89 -34.48 -5.71
N LYS A 699 -24.55 -34.35 -5.79
CA LYS A 699 -23.75 -33.70 -4.74
C LYS A 699 -24.13 -32.23 -4.56
N ILE A 700 -24.37 -31.51 -5.66
CA ILE A 700 -24.79 -30.10 -5.62
C ILE A 700 -26.21 -29.99 -5.04
N THR A 701 -27.10 -30.93 -5.36
CA THR A 701 -28.46 -30.99 -4.80
C THR A 701 -28.43 -31.16 -3.29
N ASP A 702 -27.53 -31.98 -2.75
CA ASP A 702 -27.33 -32.10 -1.30
C ASP A 702 -26.91 -30.76 -0.66
N GLN A 703 -26.08 -29.96 -1.35
CA GLN A 703 -25.70 -28.62 -0.89
C GLN A 703 -26.87 -27.63 -0.95
N VAL A 704 -27.74 -27.73 -1.96
CA VAL A 704 -28.97 -26.95 -2.07
C VAL A 704 -29.94 -27.32 -0.94
N ILE A 705 -30.07 -28.60 -0.60
CA ILE A 705 -30.90 -29.07 0.53
C ILE A 705 -30.32 -28.63 1.88
N GLY A 706 -28.99 -28.64 2.03
CA GLY A 706 -28.29 -28.26 3.26
C GLY A 706 -28.21 -26.75 3.51
N ALA A 707 -28.59 -25.91 2.54
CA ALA A 707 -28.60 -24.46 2.70
C ALA A 707 -29.66 -24.03 3.72
N LYS A 708 -29.27 -23.19 4.69
CA LYS A 708 -30.14 -22.72 5.78
C LYS A 708 -30.62 -21.29 5.59
N ASP A 709 -29.96 -20.55 4.72
CA ASP A 709 -30.22 -19.13 4.47
C ASP A 709 -30.05 -18.77 2.98
N ILE A 710 -30.56 -17.61 2.58
CA ILE A 710 -30.48 -17.16 1.18
C ILE A 710 -29.03 -17.00 0.65
N LYS A 711 -28.05 -16.72 1.53
CA LYS A 711 -26.65 -16.51 1.14
C LYS A 711 -25.96 -17.83 0.81
N SER A 712 -26.18 -18.86 1.62
CA SER A 712 -25.74 -20.23 1.39
C SER A 712 -26.47 -20.83 0.18
N MET A 713 -27.76 -20.53 0.00
CA MET A 713 -28.52 -20.93 -1.18
C MET A 713 -27.96 -20.33 -2.47
N ARG A 714 -27.57 -19.05 -2.48
CA ARG A 714 -26.92 -18.41 -3.65
C ARG A 714 -25.60 -19.05 -4.04
N LYS A 715 -24.80 -19.49 -3.05
CA LYS A 715 -23.54 -20.21 -3.30
C LYS A 715 -23.81 -21.59 -3.93
N ALA A 716 -24.75 -22.35 -3.37
CA ALA A 716 -25.16 -23.64 -3.92
C ALA A 716 -25.77 -23.50 -5.33
N PHE A 717 -26.56 -22.46 -5.55
CA PHE A 717 -27.15 -22.13 -6.85
C PHE A 717 -26.13 -21.79 -7.93
N ALA A 718 -24.99 -21.16 -7.57
CA ALA A 718 -23.92 -20.90 -8.54
C ALA A 718 -23.35 -22.19 -9.11
N LEU A 719 -23.05 -23.16 -8.24
CA LEU A 719 -22.58 -24.49 -8.63
C LEU A 719 -23.64 -25.24 -9.45
N LEU A 720 -24.91 -25.15 -9.03
CA LEU A 720 -26.02 -25.77 -9.76
C LEU A 720 -26.18 -25.17 -11.16
N SER A 721 -26.00 -23.86 -11.30
CA SER A 721 -26.14 -23.17 -12.59
C SER A 721 -25.08 -23.57 -13.59
N GLU A 722 -23.84 -23.75 -13.13
CA GLU A 722 -22.74 -24.25 -13.96
C GLU A 722 -23.01 -25.68 -14.44
N GLU A 723 -23.42 -26.57 -13.54
CA GLU A 723 -23.69 -27.97 -13.88
C GLU A 723 -24.92 -28.12 -14.79
N VAL A 724 -26.01 -27.39 -14.53
CA VAL A 724 -27.21 -27.41 -15.39
C VAL A 724 -26.88 -26.85 -16.78
N LEU A 725 -26.03 -25.83 -16.89
CA LEU A 725 -25.55 -25.35 -18.19
C LEU A 725 -24.82 -26.45 -18.96
N VAL A 726 -23.93 -27.20 -18.30
CA VAL A 726 -23.21 -28.31 -18.91
C VAL A 726 -24.18 -29.37 -19.40
N VAL A 727 -25.16 -29.77 -18.58
CA VAL A 727 -26.17 -30.77 -18.95
C VAL A 727 -27.02 -30.30 -20.14
N VAL A 728 -27.49 -29.05 -20.12
CA VAL A 728 -28.30 -28.46 -21.20
C VAL A 728 -27.51 -28.37 -22.51
N LYS A 729 -26.26 -27.92 -22.48
CA LYS A 729 -25.42 -27.81 -23.68
C LYS A 729 -24.96 -29.20 -24.20
N THR A 730 -24.77 -30.17 -23.31
CA THR A 730 -24.28 -31.51 -23.68
C THR A 730 -25.38 -32.38 -24.28
N PHE A 731 -26.55 -32.44 -23.63
CA PHE A 731 -27.64 -33.35 -24.02
C PHE A 731 -28.74 -32.67 -24.83
N GLY A 732 -28.84 -31.34 -24.78
CA GLY A 732 -29.96 -30.60 -25.36
C GLY A 732 -31.26 -30.79 -24.59
N VAL A 733 -32.14 -29.80 -24.69
CA VAL A 733 -33.48 -29.83 -24.09
C VAL A 733 -34.48 -29.28 -25.10
N GLU A 734 -35.57 -30.00 -25.35
CA GLU A 734 -36.68 -29.57 -26.22
C GLU A 734 -37.56 -28.52 -25.51
N ASN A 735 -37.01 -27.31 -25.32
CA ASN A 735 -37.73 -26.22 -24.65
C ASN A 735 -38.57 -25.40 -25.65
N LYS A 736 -39.84 -25.17 -25.30
CA LYS A 736 -40.76 -24.29 -26.06
C LYS A 736 -40.52 -22.79 -25.78
N ARG A 737 -39.73 -22.45 -24.77
CA ARG A 737 -39.39 -21.08 -24.37
C ARG A 737 -37.91 -20.79 -24.64
N PRO A 738 -37.54 -19.54 -24.99
CA PRO A 738 -36.15 -19.17 -25.18
C PRO A 738 -35.38 -19.30 -23.86
N LEU A 739 -34.22 -19.94 -23.91
CA LEU A 739 -33.33 -20.10 -22.75
C LEU A 739 -32.07 -19.27 -22.97
N TYR A 740 -31.79 -18.35 -22.04
CA TYR A 740 -30.65 -17.43 -22.08
C TYR A 740 -29.61 -17.82 -21.03
N GLU A 741 -28.33 -17.72 -21.39
CA GLU A 741 -27.16 -17.73 -20.51
C GLU A 741 -26.83 -16.31 -20.10
N LEU A 742 -26.72 -16.06 -18.80
CA LEU A 742 -26.32 -14.76 -18.28
C LEU A 742 -25.12 -14.89 -17.37
N HIS A 743 -24.33 -13.82 -17.27
CA HIS A 743 -23.17 -13.75 -16.39
C HIS A 743 -23.21 -12.49 -15.51
N CYS A 744 -22.81 -12.64 -14.26
CA CYS A 744 -22.70 -11.56 -13.29
C CYS A 744 -21.23 -11.45 -12.82
N PRO A 745 -20.47 -10.43 -13.25
CA PRO A 745 -19.04 -10.33 -12.95
C PRO A 745 -18.78 -9.98 -11.48
N MET A 746 -19.75 -9.34 -10.81
CA MET A 746 -19.64 -8.91 -9.41
C MET A 746 -19.99 -10.00 -8.41
N ALA A 747 -20.57 -11.13 -8.86
CA ALA A 747 -20.97 -12.21 -7.98
C ALA A 747 -19.78 -12.70 -7.13
N PHE A 748 -20.06 -12.92 -5.84
CA PHE A 748 -19.10 -13.42 -4.85
C PHE A 748 -17.77 -12.66 -4.79
N LYS A 749 -17.83 -11.33 -4.64
CA LYS A 749 -16.66 -10.41 -4.56
C LYS A 749 -15.81 -10.42 -5.84
N GLY A 750 -16.45 -10.37 -7.01
CA GLY A 750 -15.73 -10.30 -8.29
C GLY A 750 -15.19 -11.64 -8.78
N ARG A 751 -15.73 -12.77 -8.30
CA ARG A 751 -15.40 -14.11 -8.82
C ARG A 751 -16.14 -14.41 -10.13
N GLY A 752 -17.28 -13.76 -10.36
CA GLY A 752 -18.13 -14.08 -11.49
C GLY A 752 -19.05 -15.26 -11.19
N ALA A 753 -20.22 -15.30 -11.81
CA ALA A 753 -21.12 -16.46 -11.79
C ALA A 753 -22.08 -16.42 -12.97
N ILE A 754 -22.46 -17.58 -13.48
CA ILE A 754 -23.40 -17.73 -14.60
C ILE A 754 -24.75 -18.29 -14.16
N TRP A 755 -25.82 -17.94 -14.87
CA TRP A 755 -27.13 -18.56 -14.67
C TRP A 755 -27.92 -18.67 -15.95
N LEU A 756 -28.96 -19.51 -15.93
CA LEU A 756 -29.93 -19.66 -17.01
C LEU A 756 -31.24 -18.99 -16.64
N GLN A 757 -31.89 -18.31 -17.60
CA GLN A 757 -33.25 -17.78 -17.41
C GLN A 757 -34.09 -17.95 -18.69
N ASN A 758 -35.42 -17.96 -18.53
CA ASN A 758 -36.37 -18.16 -19.63
C ASN A 758 -37.06 -16.88 -20.12
N ASN A 759 -36.50 -15.72 -19.78
CA ASN A 759 -37.01 -14.38 -20.08
C ASN A 759 -35.86 -13.52 -20.66
N ASP A 760 -36.16 -12.57 -21.55
CA ASP A 760 -35.17 -11.63 -22.09
C ASP A 760 -34.84 -10.49 -21.08
N GLN A 761 -35.69 -10.27 -20.09
CA GLN A 761 -35.42 -9.34 -18.99
C GLN A 761 -34.50 -9.97 -17.96
N VAL A 762 -33.33 -9.36 -17.75
CA VAL A 762 -32.33 -9.78 -16.74
C VAL A 762 -32.95 -9.81 -15.35
N ARG A 763 -32.86 -10.97 -14.69
CA ARG A 763 -33.22 -11.17 -13.28
C ARG A 763 -32.04 -11.84 -12.58
N ASN A 764 -31.31 -11.08 -11.76
CA ASN A 764 -30.07 -11.54 -11.14
C ASN A 764 -30.34 -12.31 -9.83
N PRO A 765 -30.10 -13.63 -9.78
CA PRO A 765 -30.37 -14.43 -8.60
C PRO A 765 -29.35 -14.24 -7.46
N TYR A 766 -28.18 -13.66 -7.74
CA TYR A 766 -27.09 -13.49 -6.76
C TYR A 766 -27.23 -12.23 -5.90
N PHE A 767 -27.88 -11.20 -6.43
CA PHE A 767 -28.08 -9.91 -5.75
C PHE A 767 -29.55 -9.57 -5.50
N GLY A 768 -30.49 -10.35 -6.05
CA GLY A 768 -31.92 -10.18 -5.81
C GLY A 768 -32.40 -8.78 -6.18
N ALA A 769 -33.25 -8.19 -5.34
CA ALA A 769 -33.82 -6.87 -5.54
C ALA A 769 -32.74 -5.76 -5.63
N THR A 770 -31.58 -5.96 -5.00
CA THR A 770 -30.51 -4.95 -4.93
C THR A 770 -29.91 -4.63 -6.30
N MET A 771 -29.75 -5.64 -7.16
CA MET A 771 -29.17 -5.48 -8.50
C MET A 771 -29.85 -6.39 -9.52
N LEU A 772 -31.19 -6.40 -9.49
CA LEU A 772 -32.01 -7.36 -10.23
C LEU A 772 -31.74 -7.35 -11.74
N LYS A 773 -31.46 -6.20 -12.33
CA LYS A 773 -31.31 -6.01 -13.78
C LYS A 773 -29.86 -6.06 -14.28
N CYS A 774 -28.92 -6.52 -13.45
CA CYS A 774 -27.49 -6.47 -13.75
C CYS A 774 -26.97 -7.81 -14.30
N ALA A 775 -26.46 -7.82 -15.53
CA ALA A 775 -25.71 -8.90 -16.19
C ALA A 775 -24.76 -8.29 -17.25
N ASP A 776 -23.60 -8.89 -17.50
CA ASP A 776 -22.61 -8.40 -18.48
C ASP A 776 -22.57 -9.21 -19.79
N ARG A 777 -23.17 -10.41 -19.81
CA ARG A 777 -23.35 -11.24 -21.01
C ARG A 777 -24.75 -11.84 -21.02
N VAL A 778 -25.36 -11.90 -22.21
CA VAL A 778 -26.66 -12.55 -22.46
C VAL A 778 -26.57 -13.33 -23.78
N ASN A 779 -26.47 -14.66 -23.71
CA ASN A 779 -26.38 -15.52 -24.89
C ASN A 779 -27.60 -16.44 -25.01
N LEU A 780 -28.22 -16.56 -26.18
CA LEU A 780 -29.31 -17.51 -26.41
C LEU A 780 -28.75 -18.94 -26.59
N ILE A 781 -29.23 -19.91 -25.81
CA ILE A 781 -28.76 -21.31 -25.85
C ILE A 781 -29.72 -22.24 -26.61
N SER A 782 -31.03 -22.08 -26.45
CA SER A 782 -32.04 -22.97 -27.08
C SER A 782 -33.37 -22.24 -27.35
N PHE A 783 -33.93 -22.40 -28.56
CA PHE A 783 -35.25 -21.94 -28.97
C PHE A 783 -35.74 -22.71 -30.22
N ASP A 784 -36.88 -23.41 -30.14
CA ASP A 784 -37.46 -24.11 -31.30
C ASP A 784 -38.50 -23.25 -32.04
N LYS A 785 -38.13 -22.74 -33.23
CA LYS A 785 -39.00 -21.91 -34.08
C LYS A 785 -40.04 -22.70 -34.90
N LYS A 786 -39.98 -24.04 -34.96
CA LYS A 786 -40.73 -24.82 -35.99
C LYS A 786 -42.17 -25.21 -35.63
N LYS A 787 -42.72 -24.84 -34.47
CA LYS A 787 -44.09 -25.22 -34.04
C LYS A 787 -45.01 -24.05 -33.62
N GLN A 788 -44.88 -22.88 -34.26
CA GLN A 788 -45.95 -21.88 -34.28
C GLN A 788 -46.22 -21.42 -35.72
N GLY A 789 -47.17 -22.08 -36.37
CA GLY A 789 -47.68 -21.66 -37.66
C GLY A 789 -48.99 -22.37 -37.98
N SER A 790 -50.12 -21.81 -37.55
CA SER A 790 -51.41 -21.79 -38.28
C SER A 790 -52.46 -20.97 -37.52
N HIS A 791 -52.87 -19.84 -38.12
CA HIS A 791 -54.10 -19.04 -37.90
C HIS A 791 -54.41 -18.54 -36.47
N ALA A 792 -54.78 -17.28 -36.22
CA ALA A 792 -55.69 -16.45 -37.00
C ALA A 792 -55.36 -14.95 -36.88
N ASP A 793 -55.64 -14.23 -37.96
CA ASP A 793 -55.96 -12.80 -37.97
C ASP A 793 -56.96 -12.48 -36.86
N HIS A 794 -56.68 -11.45 -36.06
CA HIS A 794 -57.72 -10.55 -35.58
C HIS A 794 -57.17 -9.15 -35.27
N LYS A 795 -57.57 -8.23 -36.16
CA LYS A 795 -57.88 -6.80 -36.02
C LYS A 795 -57.40 -6.06 -34.77
N GLY A 796 -56.78 -4.92 -35.02
CA GLY A 796 -56.32 -3.99 -34.00
C GLY A 796 -57.43 -3.40 -33.14
N HIS A 797 -57.01 -2.98 -31.94
CA HIS A 797 -57.63 -1.88 -31.21
C HIS A 797 -56.55 -1.07 -30.49
N SER A 798 -56.60 0.24 -30.75
CA SER A 798 -56.04 1.31 -29.93
C SER A 798 -56.61 1.25 -28.52
N HIS A 799 -55.78 1.37 -27.48
CA HIS A 799 -55.86 2.51 -26.55
C HIS A 799 -54.81 2.49 -25.42
N LYS A 800 -54.21 3.69 -25.25
CA LYS A 800 -53.87 4.43 -24.01
C LYS A 800 -53.01 3.80 -22.90
N GLN A 801 -51.94 4.54 -22.60
CA GLN A 801 -51.20 4.68 -21.33
C GLN A 801 -52.10 4.65 -20.07
N PRO A 802 -51.56 4.25 -18.90
CA PRO A 802 -50.49 4.96 -18.16
C PRO A 802 -49.08 4.39 -18.34
#